data_AF-B8IAU2-F1
#
_entry.id   AF-B8IAU2-F1
#
_cell.length_a   1.000
_cell.length_b   1.000
_cell.length_c   1.000
_cell.angle_alpha   90.00
_cell.angle_beta   90.00
_cell.angle_gamma   90.00
#
_symmetry.space_group_name_H-M   'P 1'
#
loop_
_entity.id
_entity.type
_entity.pdbx_description
1 polymer ?
#
loop_
_entity_poly.entity_id
_entity_poly.type
_entity_poly.pdbx_seq_one_letter_code
_entity_poly.pdbx_strand_id
1 'polypeptide(L)'
;MTGLRSVLIANRGEIACRVIRTAKRLGLRTIAVHSEADRSALHVAMADEAHLIGPAPAAESYLRIDRILEAAAQAGADCIHPGYGFLSERPDFAEACAAAGLVFVGPPAPAICAMGLKDAAKALVAKAGVPVVPGYHGARQEPDFLAAEAAAIGYPVLIKAVAGGGGKGMRRVERSEDFAAALEGAQREALAAFGDPRVLVEKYVLAPRHVEIQVFCDAHGHAVHLFERDCSLQRRHQKVIEEAPAPGMSPAVRAAMGRAAVEAARAVGYVGAGTVEFIADGREGLTTDGFWFMEMNTRLQVEHPVTEAITGVDLVEWQFRVAAGEPLPCGQDDLAIRGHAVEARLYAEDPAADFLPSTGRLRALDLPTGDGIRVDTGVRAGDLVSPFYDPMIAKVIAHGETRGQALDRLAQALERTLVAGPRANVAFLKALAEAEEFRAGRFDTGFIDRHLDALTGRAAGIDPEAIRQGVAALIARAQGVPGAPTSPWEVADGFQLGAGRRQAWPVLVEGEARAVTLAWPEGGGAMAIEAGEAARAPRPRPRGADRTRHARRGGRPAGGGGAARSLRCRSRPHRYGRERQGTDAWPPRRHPRRPGRAGDARPAPRHRRGDEDGARPHRPRRRRGHGGGGGGRRAGCRGRAPDHHPHGG
;
A
#
# COMPACT_ATOMS: atom_id res chain seq x y z
N MET A 1 12.56 27.42 -13.99
CA MET A 1 11.36 26.78 -13.43
C MET A 1 10.30 27.85 -13.24
N THR A 2 9.26 27.85 -14.08
CA THR A 2 8.05 28.59 -13.75
C THR A 2 7.34 27.88 -12.59
N GLY A 3 6.95 28.64 -11.57
CA GLY A 3 5.80 28.32 -10.70
C GLY A 3 6.11 27.81 -9.30
N LEU A 4 6.44 26.53 -9.17
CA LEU A 4 6.31 25.82 -7.90
C LEU A 4 7.55 25.99 -7.02
N ARG A 5 7.39 26.57 -5.83
CA ARG A 5 8.46 26.74 -4.82
C ARG A 5 8.22 25.88 -3.59
N SER A 6 7.00 25.38 -3.42
CA SER A 6 6.60 24.59 -2.25
C SER A 6 5.54 23.57 -2.59
N VAL A 7 5.59 22.44 -1.89
CA VAL A 7 4.64 21.34 -2.01
C VAL A 7 4.16 20.93 -0.63
N LEU A 8 2.83 20.83 -0.48
CA LEU A 8 2.23 20.08 0.61
C LEU A 8 2.01 18.63 0.16
N ILE A 9 2.51 17.69 0.94
CA ILE A 9 2.33 16.27 0.68
C ILE A 9 1.14 15.78 1.50
N ALA A 10 0.00 15.58 0.84
CA ALA A 10 -1.27 15.17 1.46
C ALA A 10 -1.31 13.65 1.70
N ASN A 11 -0.26 13.11 2.32
CA ASN A 11 -0.09 11.68 2.58
C ASN A 11 0.86 11.43 3.77
N ARG A 12 1.20 10.17 4.03
CA ARG A 12 2.05 9.72 5.14
C ARG A 12 3.02 8.62 4.71
N GLY A 13 3.84 8.16 5.65
CA GLY A 13 4.62 6.94 5.48
C GLY A 13 5.66 7.03 4.35
N GLU A 14 5.92 5.92 3.67
CA GLU A 14 7.02 5.83 2.70
C GLU A 14 6.81 6.80 1.53
N ILE A 15 5.59 6.90 1.00
CA ILE A 15 5.31 7.75 -0.16
C ILE A 15 5.51 9.22 0.15
N ALA A 16 5.17 9.66 1.36
CA ALA A 16 5.46 11.03 1.78
C ALA A 16 6.98 11.27 1.81
N CYS A 17 7.75 10.33 2.36
CA CYS A 17 9.20 10.39 2.37
C CYS A 17 9.78 10.39 0.94
N ARG A 18 9.25 9.55 0.04
CA ARG A 18 9.63 9.44 -1.38
C ARG A 18 9.41 10.75 -2.12
N VAL A 19 8.27 11.42 -1.91
CA VAL A 19 7.96 12.71 -2.52
C VAL A 19 8.85 13.81 -1.94
N ILE A 20 9.03 13.85 -0.61
CA ILE A 20 9.92 14.82 0.05
C ILE A 20 11.35 14.73 -0.49
N ARG A 21 11.90 13.52 -0.69
CA ARG A 21 13.26 13.33 -1.25
C ARG A 21 13.41 14.02 -2.61
N THR A 22 12.48 13.79 -3.54
CA THR A 22 12.55 14.42 -4.86
C THR A 22 12.28 15.92 -4.79
N ALA A 23 11.28 16.36 -4.01
CA ALA A 23 10.97 17.77 -3.84
C ALA A 23 12.19 18.57 -3.30
N LYS A 24 12.88 18.04 -2.29
CA LYS A 24 14.11 18.65 -1.76
C LYS A 24 15.24 18.70 -2.78
N ARG A 25 15.45 17.62 -3.55
CA ARG A 25 16.45 17.59 -4.63
C ARG A 25 16.16 18.65 -5.69
N LEU A 26 14.89 18.93 -5.97
CA LEU A 26 14.45 19.96 -6.90
C LEU A 26 14.38 21.37 -6.29
N GLY A 27 14.67 21.52 -5.00
CA GLY A 27 14.67 22.81 -4.30
C GLY A 27 13.30 23.33 -3.86
N LEU A 28 12.27 22.48 -3.82
CA LEU A 28 10.95 22.85 -3.29
C LEU A 28 10.96 22.77 -1.76
N ARG A 29 10.36 23.78 -1.09
CA ARG A 29 10.01 23.70 0.33
C ARG A 29 8.96 22.61 0.54
N THR A 30 9.20 21.72 1.49
CA THR A 30 8.35 20.55 1.74
C THR A 30 7.51 20.72 3.00
N ILE A 31 6.19 20.51 2.85
CA ILE A 31 5.21 20.66 3.93
C ILE A 31 4.52 19.31 4.13
N ALA A 32 4.69 18.71 5.31
CA ALA A 32 3.98 17.50 5.68
C ALA A 32 2.65 17.81 6.37
N VAL A 33 1.68 16.89 6.24
CA VAL A 33 0.54 16.83 7.15
C VAL A 33 0.60 15.56 7.98
N HIS A 34 0.08 15.63 9.20
CA HIS A 34 0.05 14.46 10.07
C HIS A 34 -1.17 14.39 10.96
N SER A 35 -1.57 13.17 11.31
CA SER A 35 -2.52 12.94 12.39
C SER A 35 -1.81 13.01 13.76
N GLU A 36 -2.58 12.91 14.85
CA GLU A 36 -2.01 12.76 16.19
C GLU A 36 -1.12 11.52 16.33
N ALA A 37 -1.44 10.42 15.63
CA ALA A 37 -0.69 9.17 15.69
C ALA A 37 0.68 9.27 14.97
N ASP A 38 0.78 10.10 13.94
CA ASP A 38 1.99 10.27 13.13
C ASP A 38 2.88 11.44 13.59
N ARG A 39 2.64 12.03 14.78
CA ARG A 39 3.38 13.21 15.28
C ARG A 39 4.91 13.04 15.27
N SER A 40 5.40 11.82 15.45
CA SER A 40 6.84 11.50 15.44
C SER A 40 7.28 10.68 14.23
N ALA A 41 6.43 10.56 13.21
CA ALA A 41 6.69 9.76 12.01
C ALA A 41 7.86 10.33 11.21
N LEU A 42 8.51 9.47 10.42
CA LEU A 42 9.69 9.84 9.63
C LEU A 42 9.38 10.99 8.65
N HIS A 43 8.24 10.96 7.96
CA HIS A 43 7.89 11.99 6.98
C HIS A 43 7.71 13.37 7.61
N VAL A 44 7.22 13.44 8.85
CA VAL A 44 7.11 14.69 9.63
C VAL A 44 8.49 15.24 9.95
N ALA A 45 9.42 14.38 10.36
CA ALA A 45 10.80 14.79 10.64
C ALA A 45 11.60 15.15 9.38
N MET A 46 11.22 14.62 8.22
CA MET A 46 11.89 14.88 6.95
C MET A 46 11.44 16.19 6.28
N ALA A 47 10.20 16.63 6.48
CA ALA A 47 9.68 17.85 5.88
C ALA A 47 10.28 19.11 6.53
N ASP A 48 10.23 20.24 5.83
CA ASP A 48 10.71 21.53 6.35
C ASP A 48 9.70 22.16 7.32
N GLU A 49 8.42 21.82 7.16
CA GLU A 49 7.29 22.24 7.99
C GLU A 49 6.26 21.12 8.08
N ALA A 50 5.49 21.05 9.18
CA ALA A 50 4.46 20.03 9.35
C ALA A 50 3.23 20.54 10.12
N HIS A 51 2.03 20.15 9.66
CA HIS A 51 0.76 20.57 10.25
C HIS A 51 -0.08 19.38 10.74
N LEU A 52 -0.65 19.52 11.94
CA LEU A 52 -1.61 18.57 12.49
C LEU A 52 -2.97 18.75 11.82
N ILE A 53 -3.51 17.68 11.22
CA ILE A 53 -4.78 17.71 10.49
C ILE A 53 -5.94 16.99 11.19
N GLY A 54 -5.67 16.32 12.32
CA GLY A 54 -6.73 15.72 13.13
C GLY A 54 -6.29 14.51 13.96
N PRO A 55 -7.26 13.80 14.59
CA PRO A 55 -7.03 12.58 15.34
C PRO A 55 -6.52 11.41 14.48
N ALA A 56 -6.18 10.30 15.12
CA ALA A 56 -5.58 9.14 14.46
C ALA A 56 -6.41 8.51 13.30
N PRO A 57 -7.74 8.34 13.39
CA PRO A 57 -8.50 7.72 12.30
C PRO A 57 -8.39 8.51 10.99
N ALA A 58 -8.12 7.81 9.87
CA ALA A 58 -7.93 8.45 8.56
C ALA A 58 -9.17 9.26 8.12
N ALA A 59 -10.38 8.77 8.42
CA ALA A 59 -11.65 9.46 8.13
C ALA A 59 -11.77 10.84 8.82
N GLU A 60 -11.03 11.04 9.91
CA GLU A 60 -11.02 12.27 10.69
C GLU A 60 -9.74 13.10 10.48
N SER A 61 -8.80 12.61 9.66
CA SER A 61 -7.51 13.23 9.36
C SER A 61 -7.20 13.24 7.87
N TYR A 62 -6.46 12.24 7.34
CA TYR A 62 -5.96 12.20 5.96
C TYR A 62 -7.05 12.19 4.87
N LEU A 63 -8.31 11.89 5.22
CA LEU A 63 -9.46 11.96 4.32
C LEU A 63 -10.26 13.27 4.45
N ARG A 64 -9.80 14.21 5.28
CA ARG A 64 -10.46 15.51 5.50
C ARG A 64 -9.90 16.58 4.57
N ILE A 65 -10.55 16.73 3.41
CA ILE A 65 -10.25 17.74 2.39
C ILE A 65 -10.13 19.15 3.03
N ASP A 66 -11.10 19.52 3.87
CA ASP A 66 -11.14 20.82 4.54
C ASP A 66 -9.88 21.10 5.38
N ARG A 67 -9.40 20.10 6.13
CA ARG A 67 -8.22 20.21 6.98
C ARG A 67 -6.92 20.31 6.18
N ILE A 68 -6.83 19.56 5.08
CA ILE A 68 -5.65 19.57 4.22
C ILE A 68 -5.53 20.92 3.49
N LEU A 69 -6.65 21.47 2.99
CA LEU A 69 -6.65 22.79 2.36
C LEU A 69 -6.38 23.91 3.37
N GLU A 70 -6.88 23.80 4.60
CA GLU A 70 -6.54 24.72 5.70
C GLU A 70 -5.03 24.71 5.97
N ALA A 71 -4.41 23.53 6.08
CA ALA A 71 -2.96 23.41 6.25
C ALA A 71 -2.18 23.98 5.06
N ALA A 72 -2.61 23.71 3.82
CA ALA A 72 -1.99 24.24 2.61
C ALA A 72 -2.03 25.78 2.57
N ALA A 73 -3.18 26.36 2.94
CA ALA A 73 -3.37 27.80 3.00
C ALA A 73 -2.50 28.46 4.10
N GLN A 74 -2.46 27.86 5.30
CA GLN A 74 -1.63 28.36 6.41
C GLN A 74 -0.13 28.33 6.05
N ALA A 75 0.32 27.24 5.41
CA ALA A 75 1.71 27.08 5.02
C ALA A 75 2.09 27.91 3.78
N GLY A 76 1.11 28.39 3.01
CA GLY A 76 1.34 29.04 1.71
C GLY A 76 1.96 28.08 0.68
N ALA A 77 1.41 26.86 0.57
CA ALA A 77 1.85 25.88 -0.42
C ALA A 77 1.46 26.34 -1.85
N ASP A 78 2.32 26.09 -2.85
CA ASP A 78 1.98 26.36 -4.26
C ASP A 78 1.25 25.16 -4.89
N CYS A 79 1.56 23.94 -4.45
CA CYS A 79 0.94 22.71 -4.94
C CYS A 79 0.69 21.67 -3.84
N ILE A 80 -0.19 20.71 -4.15
CA ILE A 80 -0.43 19.52 -3.34
C ILE A 80 -0.06 18.27 -4.12
N HIS A 81 0.81 17.44 -3.53
CA HIS A 81 1.07 16.09 -4.03
C HIS A 81 0.29 15.07 -3.19
N PRO A 82 -0.67 14.32 -3.76
CA PRO A 82 -1.53 13.44 -2.98
C PRO A 82 -0.89 12.07 -2.68
N GLY A 83 0.20 11.70 -3.36
CA GLY A 83 0.79 10.37 -3.24
C GLY A 83 -0.13 9.31 -3.83
N TYR A 84 -0.31 8.19 -3.12
CA TYR A 84 -1.28 7.16 -3.47
C TYR A 84 -2.20 6.83 -2.28
N GLY A 85 -3.38 6.29 -2.57
CA GLY A 85 -4.42 6.09 -1.55
C GLY A 85 -4.97 7.42 -1.02
N PHE A 86 -5.74 7.36 0.07
CA PHE A 86 -6.43 8.52 0.65
C PHE A 86 -7.24 9.31 -0.41
N LEU A 87 -6.81 10.54 -0.71
CA LEU A 87 -7.50 11.47 -1.59
C LEU A 87 -6.91 11.52 -3.01
N SER A 88 -5.93 10.68 -3.35
CA SER A 88 -5.25 10.74 -4.65
C SER A 88 -6.14 10.49 -5.86
N GLU A 89 -7.24 9.75 -5.68
CA GLU A 89 -8.19 9.39 -6.75
C GLU A 89 -9.58 9.97 -6.45
N ARG A 90 -9.63 11.12 -5.77
CA ARG A 90 -10.86 11.79 -5.35
C ARG A 90 -11.10 13.05 -6.21
N PRO A 91 -12.06 13.04 -7.14
CA PRO A 91 -12.32 14.19 -8.02
C PRO A 91 -12.65 15.46 -7.23
N ASP A 92 -13.42 15.32 -6.15
CA ASP A 92 -13.79 16.39 -5.23
C ASP A 92 -12.59 17.06 -4.57
N PHE A 93 -11.51 16.30 -4.32
CA PHE A 93 -10.28 16.87 -3.78
C PHE A 93 -9.49 17.67 -4.82
N ALA A 94 -9.35 17.14 -6.04
CA ALA A 94 -8.69 17.84 -7.13
C ALA A 94 -9.42 19.15 -7.51
N GLU A 95 -10.76 19.13 -7.54
CA GLU A 95 -11.59 20.33 -7.73
C GLU A 95 -11.40 21.35 -6.60
N ALA A 96 -11.36 20.89 -5.36
CA ALA A 96 -11.18 21.78 -4.21
C ALA A 96 -9.77 22.41 -4.17
N CYS A 97 -8.73 21.68 -4.60
CA CYS A 97 -7.38 22.24 -4.79
C CYS A 97 -7.41 23.37 -5.84
N ALA A 98 -8.00 23.12 -7.00
CA ALA A 98 -8.11 24.11 -8.07
C ALA A 98 -8.91 25.35 -7.62
N ALA A 99 -10.01 25.16 -6.90
CA ALA A 99 -10.82 26.24 -6.34
C ALA A 99 -10.06 27.08 -5.29
N ALA A 100 -9.10 26.47 -4.59
CA ALA A 100 -8.20 27.15 -3.65
C ALA A 100 -6.96 27.79 -4.33
N GLY A 101 -6.83 27.68 -5.65
CA GLY A 101 -5.67 28.19 -6.39
C GLY A 101 -4.40 27.34 -6.21
N LEU A 102 -4.53 26.11 -5.72
CA LEU A 102 -3.43 25.17 -5.53
C LEU A 102 -3.29 24.27 -6.75
N VAL A 103 -2.06 24.05 -7.21
CA VAL A 103 -1.81 23.06 -8.26
C VAL A 103 -1.94 21.66 -7.67
N PHE A 104 -2.86 20.85 -8.19
CA PHE A 104 -2.96 19.43 -7.86
C PHE A 104 -1.95 18.64 -8.70
N VAL A 105 -0.99 17.97 -8.05
CA VAL A 105 0.03 17.15 -8.73
C VAL A 105 -0.55 15.78 -9.09
N GLY A 106 -1.37 15.76 -10.14
CA GLY A 106 -2.08 14.58 -10.63
C GLY A 106 -2.98 14.92 -11.82
N PRO A 107 -3.79 13.96 -12.30
CA PRO A 107 -4.71 14.19 -13.41
C PRO A 107 -5.83 15.17 -13.03
N PRO A 108 -6.48 15.80 -14.04
CA PRO A 108 -7.60 16.70 -13.79
C PRO A 108 -8.82 15.92 -13.28
N ALA A 109 -9.66 16.57 -12.46
CA ALA A 109 -10.82 15.92 -11.84
C ALA A 109 -11.78 15.19 -12.81
N PRO A 110 -12.07 15.70 -14.03
CA PRO A 110 -12.85 14.96 -15.01
C PRO A 110 -12.23 13.61 -15.41
N ALA A 111 -10.90 13.52 -15.51
CA ALA A 111 -10.22 12.27 -15.83
C ALA A 111 -10.30 11.27 -14.66
N ILE A 112 -10.13 11.76 -13.42
CA ILE A 112 -10.32 10.95 -12.20
C ILE A 112 -11.76 10.41 -12.15
N CYS A 113 -12.75 11.26 -12.40
CA CYS A 113 -14.16 10.88 -12.39
C CYS A 113 -14.48 9.87 -13.50
N ALA A 114 -13.95 10.06 -14.71
CA ALA A 114 -14.19 9.18 -15.84
C ALA A 114 -13.68 7.75 -15.62
N MET A 115 -12.55 7.61 -14.89
CA MET A 115 -11.95 6.31 -14.60
C MET A 115 -12.38 5.70 -13.25
N GLY A 116 -13.10 6.44 -12.41
CA GLY A 116 -13.51 5.98 -11.08
C GLY A 116 -14.63 4.93 -11.07
N LEU A 117 -15.45 4.86 -12.12
CA LEU A 117 -16.51 3.85 -12.26
C LEU A 117 -16.13 2.82 -13.33
N LYS A 118 -16.03 1.55 -12.94
CA LYS A 118 -15.48 0.47 -13.79
C LYS A 118 -16.24 0.26 -15.09
N ASP A 119 -17.56 0.33 -15.07
CA ASP A 119 -18.42 0.16 -16.25
C ASP A 119 -18.29 1.35 -17.21
N ALA A 120 -18.35 2.57 -16.69
CA ALA A 120 -18.18 3.79 -17.48
C ALA A 120 -16.76 3.87 -18.08
N ALA A 121 -15.74 3.54 -17.30
CA ALA A 121 -14.35 3.49 -17.73
C ALA A 121 -14.15 2.49 -18.88
N LYS A 122 -14.66 1.25 -18.72
CA LYS A 122 -14.60 0.22 -19.78
C LYS A 122 -15.29 0.66 -21.06
N ALA A 123 -16.49 1.23 -20.96
CA ALA A 123 -17.21 1.72 -22.13
C ALA A 123 -16.47 2.87 -22.84
N LEU A 124 -15.79 3.73 -22.08
CA LEU A 124 -15.01 4.84 -22.61
C LEU A 124 -13.76 4.35 -23.33
N VAL A 125 -12.96 3.48 -22.71
CA VAL A 125 -11.71 2.98 -23.32
C VAL A 125 -11.98 2.03 -24.49
N ALA A 126 -13.09 1.26 -24.46
CA ALA A 126 -13.51 0.44 -25.58
C ALA A 126 -13.80 1.29 -26.84
N LYS A 127 -14.42 2.47 -26.68
CA LYS A 127 -14.62 3.43 -27.79
C LYS A 127 -13.31 3.99 -28.33
N ALA A 128 -12.25 4.00 -27.53
CA ALA A 128 -10.90 4.39 -27.93
C ALA A 128 -10.09 3.21 -28.53
N GLY A 129 -10.72 2.06 -28.77
CA GLY A 129 -10.06 0.89 -29.37
C GLY A 129 -9.20 0.08 -28.39
N VAL A 130 -9.34 0.32 -27.08
CA VAL A 130 -8.65 -0.45 -26.05
C VAL A 130 -9.38 -1.78 -25.83
N PRO A 131 -8.70 -2.93 -25.90
CA PRO A 131 -9.32 -4.22 -25.65
C PRO A 131 -9.94 -4.29 -24.24
N VAL A 132 -11.19 -4.73 -24.14
CA VAL A 132 -11.88 -5.00 -22.87
C VAL A 132 -12.27 -6.46 -22.80
N VAL A 133 -12.38 -7.02 -21.60
CA VAL A 133 -12.68 -8.44 -21.42
C VAL A 133 -14.01 -8.74 -22.10
N PRO A 134 -14.08 -9.75 -22.99
CA PRO A 134 -15.34 -10.16 -23.62
C PRO A 134 -16.39 -10.42 -22.56
N GLY A 135 -17.53 -9.78 -22.66
CA GLY A 135 -18.53 -9.82 -21.60
C GLY A 135 -19.77 -9.00 -21.88
N TYR A 136 -20.79 -9.24 -21.06
CA TYR A 136 -21.99 -8.44 -20.99
C TYR A 136 -21.89 -7.42 -19.85
N HIS A 137 -21.99 -6.14 -20.22
CA HIS A 137 -21.93 -5.00 -19.29
C HIS A 137 -23.17 -4.11 -19.30
N GLY A 138 -24.27 -4.57 -19.90
CA GLY A 138 -25.48 -3.76 -20.06
C GLY A 138 -26.40 -3.75 -18.84
N ALA A 139 -27.46 -2.96 -18.94
CA ALA A 139 -28.41 -2.73 -17.85
C ALA A 139 -29.48 -3.83 -17.67
N ARG A 140 -29.61 -4.76 -18.61
CA ARG A 140 -30.56 -5.87 -18.50
C ARG A 140 -30.01 -6.90 -17.51
N GLN A 141 -30.87 -7.39 -16.63
CA GLN A 141 -30.46 -8.20 -15.47
C GLN A 141 -31.35 -9.44 -15.28
N GLU A 142 -32.23 -9.73 -16.23
CA GLU A 142 -33.08 -10.92 -16.19
C GLU A 142 -32.20 -12.19 -16.24
N PRO A 143 -32.42 -13.18 -15.33
CA PRO A 143 -31.55 -14.36 -15.22
C PRO A 143 -31.38 -15.14 -16.52
N ASP A 144 -32.46 -15.40 -17.25
CA ASP A 144 -32.43 -16.14 -18.52
C ASP A 144 -31.63 -15.40 -19.59
N PHE A 145 -31.71 -14.07 -19.60
CA PHE A 145 -30.95 -13.23 -20.52
C PHE A 145 -29.45 -13.28 -20.18
N LEU A 146 -29.09 -13.13 -18.90
CA LEU A 146 -27.70 -13.24 -18.46
C LEU A 146 -27.11 -14.64 -18.71
N ALA A 147 -27.92 -15.70 -18.61
CA ALA A 147 -27.51 -17.06 -18.92
C ALA A 147 -27.24 -17.25 -20.43
N ALA A 148 -28.06 -16.64 -21.29
CA ALA A 148 -27.85 -16.64 -22.74
C ALA A 148 -26.57 -15.88 -23.12
N GLU A 149 -26.32 -14.71 -22.51
CA GLU A 149 -25.07 -13.97 -22.70
C GLU A 149 -23.85 -14.79 -22.23
N ALA A 150 -23.93 -15.44 -21.07
CA ALA A 150 -22.88 -16.34 -20.58
C ALA A 150 -22.57 -17.48 -21.55
N ALA A 151 -23.61 -18.09 -22.13
CA ALA A 151 -23.45 -19.12 -23.14
C ALA A 151 -22.80 -18.59 -24.43
N ALA A 152 -23.15 -17.37 -24.86
CA ALA A 152 -22.56 -16.73 -26.04
C ALA A 152 -21.08 -16.34 -25.83
N ILE A 153 -20.71 -15.88 -24.63
CA ILE A 153 -19.31 -15.61 -24.23
C ILE A 153 -18.50 -16.92 -24.16
N GLY A 154 -19.17 -18.01 -23.77
CA GLY A 154 -18.60 -19.34 -23.60
C GLY A 154 -17.96 -19.51 -22.22
N TYR A 155 -18.25 -20.66 -21.60
CA TYR A 155 -17.71 -21.00 -20.28
C TYR A 155 -16.20 -21.33 -20.32
N PRO A 156 -15.46 -21.16 -19.21
CA PRO A 156 -15.92 -20.57 -17.95
C PRO A 156 -16.13 -19.05 -18.06
N VAL A 157 -17.08 -18.54 -17.26
CA VAL A 157 -17.39 -17.11 -17.11
C VAL A 157 -17.24 -16.66 -15.67
N LEU A 158 -17.16 -15.35 -15.47
CA LEU A 158 -17.04 -14.68 -14.19
C LEU A 158 -18.21 -13.70 -14.03
N ILE A 159 -19.04 -13.94 -13.02
CA ILE A 159 -20.07 -12.98 -12.61
C ILE A 159 -19.41 -11.97 -11.66
N LYS A 160 -19.57 -10.68 -11.89
CA LYS A 160 -19.01 -9.60 -11.05
C LYS A 160 -20.07 -8.58 -10.67
N ALA A 161 -20.10 -8.13 -9.41
CA ALA A 161 -20.93 -7.00 -9.02
C ALA A 161 -20.54 -5.70 -9.76
N VAL A 162 -21.53 -4.93 -10.23
CA VAL A 162 -21.29 -3.63 -10.91
C VAL A 162 -20.59 -2.63 -9.97
N ALA A 163 -21.07 -2.53 -8.74
CA ALA A 163 -20.51 -1.66 -7.71
C ALA A 163 -19.33 -2.29 -6.94
N GLY A 164 -18.79 -3.41 -7.42
CA GLY A 164 -17.83 -4.24 -6.69
C GLY A 164 -16.36 -3.77 -6.73
N GLY A 165 -15.69 -3.86 -5.59
CA GLY A 165 -14.25 -3.64 -5.41
C GLY A 165 -13.61 -4.68 -4.48
N GLY A 166 -12.31 -4.92 -4.62
CA GLY A 166 -11.54 -5.80 -3.72
C GLY A 166 -11.94 -7.28 -3.75
N GLY A 167 -12.45 -7.77 -4.89
CA GLY A 167 -12.76 -9.18 -5.12
C GLY A 167 -14.08 -9.71 -4.53
N LYS A 168 -14.82 -8.89 -3.78
CA LYS A 168 -16.14 -9.26 -3.24
C LYS A 168 -17.21 -9.23 -4.32
N GLY A 169 -18.14 -10.19 -4.29
CA GLY A 169 -19.20 -10.31 -5.29
C GLY A 169 -18.74 -10.82 -6.66
N MET A 170 -17.66 -11.62 -6.70
CA MET A 170 -17.18 -12.29 -7.90
C MET A 170 -17.41 -13.80 -7.80
N ARG A 171 -17.98 -14.43 -8.83
CA ARG A 171 -18.21 -15.88 -8.88
C ARG A 171 -17.83 -16.47 -10.21
N ARG A 172 -16.88 -17.40 -10.20
CA ARG A 172 -16.53 -18.22 -11.37
C ARG A 172 -17.64 -19.24 -11.60
N VAL A 173 -18.03 -19.41 -12.86
CA VAL A 173 -18.99 -20.41 -13.31
C VAL A 173 -18.33 -21.23 -14.41
N GLU A 174 -18.20 -22.54 -14.19
CA GLU A 174 -17.51 -23.46 -15.10
C GLU A 174 -18.43 -24.01 -16.19
N ARG A 175 -19.74 -24.13 -15.90
CA ARG A 175 -20.71 -24.78 -16.77
C ARG A 175 -22.05 -24.07 -16.71
N SER A 176 -22.85 -24.21 -17.77
CA SER A 176 -24.18 -23.61 -17.89
C SER A 176 -25.13 -24.00 -16.76
N GLU A 177 -25.10 -25.25 -16.32
CA GLU A 177 -25.99 -25.78 -15.29
C GLU A 177 -25.82 -25.08 -13.93
N ASP A 178 -24.61 -24.55 -13.66
CA ASP A 178 -24.25 -23.94 -12.39
C ASP A 178 -24.55 -22.42 -12.37
N PHE A 179 -24.92 -21.84 -13.52
CA PHE A 179 -25.03 -20.38 -13.68
C PHE A 179 -26.13 -19.73 -12.84
N ALA A 180 -27.33 -20.32 -12.82
CA ALA A 180 -28.47 -19.73 -12.11
C ALA A 180 -28.20 -19.58 -10.60
N ALA A 181 -27.68 -20.64 -9.97
CA ALA A 181 -27.32 -20.62 -8.55
C ALA A 181 -26.17 -19.65 -8.25
N ALA A 182 -25.17 -19.57 -9.13
CA ALA A 182 -24.06 -18.63 -9.00
C ALA A 182 -24.53 -17.17 -9.14
N LEU A 183 -25.43 -16.88 -10.08
CA LEU A 183 -26.02 -15.56 -10.27
C LEU A 183 -26.76 -15.09 -9.01
N GLU A 184 -27.66 -15.91 -8.47
CA GLU A 184 -28.39 -15.58 -7.23
C GLU A 184 -27.43 -15.34 -6.04
N GLY A 185 -26.37 -16.13 -5.96
CA GLY A 185 -25.32 -15.94 -4.95
C GLY A 185 -24.61 -14.59 -5.11
N ALA A 186 -24.21 -14.24 -6.34
CA ALA A 186 -23.50 -13.00 -6.64
C ALA A 186 -24.38 -11.76 -6.38
N GLN A 187 -25.65 -11.78 -6.81
CA GLN A 187 -26.57 -10.67 -6.62
C GLN A 187 -26.88 -10.42 -5.13
N ARG A 188 -27.06 -11.49 -4.33
CA ARG A 188 -27.26 -11.37 -2.87
C ARG A 188 -26.05 -10.76 -2.19
N GLU A 189 -24.85 -11.21 -2.56
CA GLU A 189 -23.60 -10.68 -2.02
C GLU A 189 -23.38 -9.23 -2.43
N ALA A 190 -23.65 -8.89 -3.70
CA ALA A 190 -23.56 -7.53 -4.21
C ALA A 190 -24.51 -6.58 -3.49
N LEU A 191 -25.77 -7.01 -3.27
CA LEU A 191 -26.75 -6.25 -2.51
C LEU A 191 -26.31 -6.05 -1.05
N ALA A 192 -25.81 -7.10 -0.39
CA ALA A 192 -25.38 -7.03 1.00
C ALA A 192 -24.13 -6.16 1.19
N ALA A 193 -23.18 -6.20 0.24
CA ALA A 193 -21.92 -5.49 0.33
C ALA A 193 -21.99 -4.05 -0.19
N PHE A 194 -22.77 -3.80 -1.25
CA PHE A 194 -22.74 -2.54 -2.00
C PHE A 194 -24.11 -1.89 -2.17
N GLY A 195 -25.20 -2.54 -1.73
CA GLY A 195 -26.56 -2.01 -1.88
C GLY A 195 -27.10 -2.04 -3.31
N ASP A 196 -26.37 -2.66 -4.24
CA ASP A 196 -26.73 -2.77 -5.66
C ASP A 196 -26.63 -4.25 -6.10
N PRO A 197 -27.74 -4.91 -6.48
CA PRO A 197 -27.72 -6.31 -6.87
C PRO A 197 -27.22 -6.53 -8.30
N ARG A 198 -26.98 -5.49 -9.09
CA ARG A 198 -26.63 -5.63 -10.51
C ARG A 198 -25.26 -6.28 -10.70
N VAL A 199 -25.15 -7.11 -11.72
CA VAL A 199 -23.93 -7.84 -12.09
C VAL A 199 -23.55 -7.66 -13.56
N LEU A 200 -22.27 -7.94 -13.83
CA LEU A 200 -21.64 -8.08 -15.12
C LEU A 200 -21.29 -9.56 -15.34
N VAL A 201 -21.29 -10.02 -16.59
CA VAL A 201 -20.83 -11.37 -16.95
C VAL A 201 -19.65 -11.24 -17.89
N GLU A 202 -18.49 -11.74 -17.51
CA GLU A 202 -17.25 -11.62 -18.29
C GLU A 202 -16.63 -12.98 -18.55
N LYS A 203 -15.83 -13.10 -19.61
CA LYS A 203 -15.00 -14.28 -19.82
C LYS A 203 -14.06 -14.48 -18.62
N TYR A 204 -13.99 -15.70 -18.11
CA TYR A 204 -13.03 -16.03 -17.07
C TYR A 204 -11.66 -16.32 -17.70
N VAL A 205 -10.63 -15.57 -17.27
CA VAL A 205 -9.24 -15.77 -17.69
C VAL A 205 -8.62 -16.90 -16.86
N LEU A 206 -8.09 -17.93 -17.53
CA LEU A 206 -7.69 -19.18 -16.87
C LEU A 206 -6.31 -19.12 -16.22
N ALA A 207 -5.31 -18.52 -16.88
CA ALA A 207 -4.00 -18.23 -16.30
C ALA A 207 -3.78 -16.71 -16.20
N PRO A 208 -4.56 -16.01 -15.34
CA PRO A 208 -4.57 -14.56 -15.29
C PRO A 208 -3.23 -14.01 -14.81
N ARG A 209 -2.55 -13.25 -15.67
CA ARG A 209 -1.45 -12.36 -15.31
C ARG A 209 -1.95 -10.93 -15.19
N HIS A 210 -1.57 -10.27 -14.11
CA HIS A 210 -1.86 -8.86 -13.90
C HIS A 210 -0.68 -8.05 -14.42
N VAL A 211 -0.85 -7.45 -15.59
CA VAL A 211 0.18 -6.67 -16.27
C VAL A 211 -0.31 -5.24 -16.42
N GLU A 212 0.50 -4.28 -16.05
CA GLU A 212 0.11 -2.88 -16.04
C GLU A 212 1.13 -2.01 -16.76
N ILE A 213 0.67 -0.92 -17.37
CA ILE A 213 1.51 -0.02 -18.16
C ILE A 213 1.59 1.33 -17.45
N GLN A 214 2.82 1.78 -17.18
CA GLN A 214 3.05 3.14 -16.72
C GLN A 214 2.78 4.11 -17.87
N VAL A 215 1.89 5.08 -17.65
CA VAL A 215 1.67 6.18 -18.60
C VAL A 215 2.06 7.51 -17.99
N PHE A 216 2.47 8.45 -18.84
CA PHE A 216 2.72 9.83 -18.48
C PHE A 216 2.19 10.75 -19.56
N CYS A 217 1.42 11.76 -19.17
CA CYS A 217 0.86 12.76 -20.07
C CYS A 217 1.18 14.17 -19.58
N ASP A 218 1.42 15.11 -20.49
CA ASP A 218 1.54 16.53 -20.16
C ASP A 218 0.30 17.33 -20.58
N ALA A 219 0.25 18.61 -20.18
CA ALA A 219 -0.83 19.52 -20.57
C ALA A 219 -0.73 20.00 -22.05
N HIS A 220 0.31 19.59 -22.78
CA HIS A 220 0.58 19.95 -24.17
C HIS A 220 0.10 18.89 -25.17
N GLY A 221 -0.50 17.80 -24.67
CA GLY A 221 -1.04 16.71 -25.46
C GLY A 221 -0.04 15.59 -25.77
N HIS A 222 1.17 15.66 -25.21
CA HIS A 222 2.11 14.54 -25.32
C HIS A 222 1.75 13.45 -24.31
N ALA A 223 1.96 12.20 -24.74
CA ALA A 223 1.74 11.03 -23.91
C ALA A 223 2.76 9.95 -24.28
N VAL A 224 3.37 9.33 -23.27
CA VAL A 224 4.32 8.23 -23.41
C VAL A 224 3.96 7.11 -22.44
N HIS A 225 4.38 5.88 -22.75
CA HIS A 225 4.42 4.80 -21.78
C HIS A 225 5.86 4.51 -21.33
N LEU A 226 6.05 4.26 -20.04
CA LEU A 226 7.34 3.85 -19.46
C LEU A 226 7.34 2.34 -19.21
N PHE A 227 6.96 1.61 -20.26
CA PHE A 227 6.86 0.15 -20.30
C PHE A 227 5.88 -0.45 -19.29
N GLU A 228 5.92 -1.77 -19.17
CA GLU A 228 5.05 -2.57 -18.34
C GLU A 228 5.68 -3.02 -17.01
N ARG A 229 4.82 -3.37 -16.07
CA ARG A 229 5.13 -4.13 -14.87
C ARG A 229 4.25 -5.38 -14.81
N ASP A 230 4.79 -6.47 -14.29
CA ASP A 230 3.98 -7.61 -13.86
C ASP A 230 3.77 -7.55 -12.35
N CYS A 231 2.51 -7.59 -11.93
CA CYS A 231 2.10 -7.54 -10.53
C CYS A 231 1.29 -8.78 -10.14
N SER A 232 1.49 -9.92 -10.82
CA SER A 232 0.66 -11.12 -10.66
C SER A 232 0.86 -11.80 -9.32
N LEU A 233 2.00 -11.63 -8.64
CA LEU A 233 2.18 -12.20 -7.31
C LEU A 233 1.39 -11.39 -6.27
N GLN A 234 0.15 -11.82 -6.05
CA GLN A 234 -0.82 -11.17 -5.18
C GLN A 234 -1.39 -12.14 -4.14
N ARG A 235 -1.78 -11.60 -2.99
CA ARG A 235 -2.53 -12.32 -1.96
C ARG A 235 -3.86 -11.62 -1.75
N ARG A 236 -4.99 -12.31 -1.94
CA ARG A 236 -6.34 -11.72 -1.77
C ARG A 236 -6.49 -10.36 -2.48
N HIS A 237 -5.99 -10.28 -3.72
CA HIS A 237 -5.97 -9.07 -4.55
C HIS A 237 -5.06 -7.92 -4.05
N GLN A 238 -4.17 -8.18 -3.09
CA GLN A 238 -3.11 -7.25 -2.70
C GLN A 238 -1.79 -7.67 -3.36
N LYS A 239 -1.18 -6.77 -4.13
CA LYS A 239 0.13 -6.99 -4.76
C LYS A 239 1.23 -7.13 -3.70
N VAL A 240 2.13 -8.10 -3.88
CA VAL A 240 3.17 -8.50 -2.91
C VAL A 240 4.56 -8.36 -3.52
N ILE A 241 4.74 -8.90 -4.73
CA ILE A 241 5.95 -8.79 -5.54
C ILE A 241 5.55 -8.23 -6.90
N GLU A 242 6.31 -7.24 -7.37
CA GLU A 242 6.15 -6.60 -8.67
C GLU A 242 7.47 -6.59 -9.42
N GLU A 243 7.43 -6.74 -10.74
CA GLU A 243 8.66 -6.74 -11.55
C GLU A 243 8.51 -6.02 -12.88
N ALA A 244 9.61 -5.43 -13.34
CA ALA A 244 9.71 -4.72 -14.61
C ALA A 244 11.01 -5.10 -15.33
N PRO A 245 10.99 -5.39 -16.65
CA PRO A 245 9.80 -5.64 -17.47
C PRO A 245 9.02 -6.90 -17.07
N ALA A 246 7.84 -7.11 -17.65
CA ALA A 246 7.07 -8.33 -17.40
C ALA A 246 7.76 -9.55 -18.04
N PRO A 247 7.94 -10.68 -17.31
CA PRO A 247 8.53 -11.89 -17.87
C PRO A 247 7.76 -12.39 -19.10
N GLY A 248 8.46 -12.82 -20.14
CA GLY A 248 7.83 -13.30 -21.38
C GLY A 248 7.18 -12.21 -22.24
N MET A 249 7.38 -10.93 -21.94
CA MET A 249 6.85 -9.82 -22.76
C MET A 249 7.66 -9.61 -24.03
N SER A 250 7.10 -10.01 -25.18
CA SER A 250 7.70 -9.75 -26.49
C SER A 250 7.57 -8.27 -26.91
N PRO A 251 8.44 -7.77 -27.81
CA PRO A 251 8.34 -6.40 -28.31
C PRO A 251 6.99 -6.07 -28.95
N ALA A 252 6.38 -7.03 -29.66
CA ALA A 252 5.09 -6.84 -30.32
C ALA A 252 3.95 -6.66 -29.30
N VAL A 253 3.92 -7.48 -28.25
CA VAL A 253 2.90 -7.38 -27.19
C VAL A 253 3.12 -6.11 -26.39
N ARG A 254 4.36 -5.76 -26.06
CA ARG A 254 4.70 -4.49 -25.40
C ARG A 254 4.20 -3.28 -26.20
N ALA A 255 4.43 -3.27 -27.51
CA ALA A 255 3.95 -2.20 -28.38
C ALA A 255 2.42 -2.14 -28.45
N ALA A 256 1.73 -3.28 -28.44
CA ALA A 256 0.27 -3.35 -28.44
C ALA A 256 -0.31 -2.82 -27.12
N MET A 257 0.18 -3.32 -25.98
CA MET A 257 -0.27 -2.89 -24.64
C MET A 257 0.11 -1.43 -24.35
N GLY A 258 1.31 -1.00 -24.72
CA GLY A 258 1.77 0.38 -24.59
C GLY A 258 0.89 1.36 -25.35
N ARG A 259 0.54 1.03 -26.61
CA ARG A 259 -0.40 1.82 -27.41
C ARG A 259 -1.78 1.86 -26.76
N ALA A 260 -2.31 0.71 -26.35
CA ALA A 260 -3.62 0.63 -25.71
C ALA A 260 -3.69 1.49 -24.43
N ALA A 261 -2.63 1.49 -23.63
CA ALA A 261 -2.55 2.31 -22.41
C ALA A 261 -2.48 3.81 -22.72
N VAL A 262 -1.67 4.22 -23.71
CA VAL A 262 -1.59 5.63 -24.14
C VAL A 262 -2.93 6.11 -24.71
N GLU A 263 -3.61 5.30 -25.51
CA GLU A 263 -4.94 5.64 -26.03
C GLU A 263 -6.01 5.72 -24.92
N ALA A 264 -5.96 4.83 -23.91
CA ALA A 264 -6.81 4.92 -22.73
C ALA A 264 -6.63 6.26 -21.99
N ALA A 265 -5.38 6.68 -21.79
CA ALA A 265 -5.06 7.94 -21.14
C ALA A 265 -5.51 9.16 -21.98
N ARG A 266 -5.28 9.13 -23.30
CA ARG A 266 -5.72 10.19 -24.22
C ARG A 266 -7.24 10.33 -24.24
N ALA A 267 -7.98 9.22 -24.19
CA ALA A 267 -9.44 9.21 -24.25
C ALA A 267 -10.11 9.99 -23.10
N VAL A 268 -9.42 10.17 -21.97
CA VAL A 268 -9.92 10.94 -20.82
C VAL A 268 -9.21 12.28 -20.62
N GLY A 269 -8.34 12.70 -21.55
CA GLY A 269 -7.57 13.93 -21.40
C GLY A 269 -6.65 13.89 -20.17
N TYR A 270 -5.99 12.76 -19.94
CA TYR A 270 -5.15 12.52 -18.77
C TYR A 270 -3.93 13.45 -18.70
N VAL A 271 -3.48 13.79 -17.49
CA VAL A 271 -2.26 14.58 -17.22
C VAL A 271 -1.54 13.98 -16.00
N GLY A 272 -0.21 14.04 -15.99
CA GLY A 272 0.62 13.49 -14.93
C GLY A 272 0.88 12.00 -15.08
N ALA A 273 1.26 11.36 -13.97
CA ALA A 273 1.50 9.92 -13.90
C ALA A 273 0.19 9.14 -13.74
N GLY A 274 0.06 8.04 -14.45
CA GLY A 274 -1.06 7.10 -14.29
C GLY A 274 -0.61 5.68 -14.62
N THR A 275 -1.44 4.70 -14.31
CA THR A 275 -1.17 3.32 -14.70
C THR A 275 -2.44 2.67 -15.22
N VAL A 276 -2.33 2.03 -16.38
CA VAL A 276 -3.43 1.27 -16.98
C VAL A 276 -3.19 -0.20 -16.67
N GLU A 277 -4.09 -0.80 -15.90
CA GLU A 277 -4.02 -2.20 -15.49
C GLU A 277 -4.73 -3.09 -16.51
N PHE A 278 -4.08 -4.18 -16.90
CA PHE A 278 -4.61 -5.19 -17.80
C PHE A 278 -4.60 -6.57 -17.12
N ILE A 279 -5.59 -7.37 -17.47
CA ILE A 279 -5.54 -8.82 -17.27
C ILE A 279 -5.11 -9.45 -18.58
N ALA A 280 -4.10 -10.31 -18.53
CA ALA A 280 -3.65 -11.09 -19.67
C ALA A 280 -3.82 -12.59 -19.41
N ASP A 281 -4.14 -13.36 -20.44
CA ASP A 281 -4.15 -14.82 -20.35
C ASP A 281 -2.74 -15.37 -20.62
N GLY A 282 -2.10 -15.90 -19.59
CA GLY A 282 -0.73 -16.41 -19.64
C GLY A 282 -0.59 -17.85 -20.14
N ARG A 283 -1.68 -18.56 -20.49
CA ARG A 283 -1.64 -20.01 -20.82
C ARG A 283 -0.68 -20.34 -21.96
N GLU A 284 -0.64 -19.50 -22.99
CA GLU A 284 0.20 -19.68 -24.19
C GLU A 284 1.31 -18.61 -24.26
N GLY A 285 1.64 -18.01 -23.10
CA GLY A 285 2.43 -16.79 -23.04
C GLY A 285 1.60 -15.54 -23.33
N LEU A 286 2.23 -14.36 -23.22
CA LEU A 286 1.55 -13.10 -23.49
C LEU A 286 1.41 -12.91 -25.02
N THR A 287 0.20 -12.62 -25.49
CA THR A 287 -0.11 -12.38 -26.92
C THR A 287 -0.72 -11.00 -27.14
N THR A 288 -0.76 -10.52 -28.38
CA THR A 288 -1.27 -9.18 -28.73
C THR A 288 -2.79 -9.05 -28.64
N ASP A 289 -3.51 -10.16 -28.58
CA ASP A 289 -4.97 -10.28 -28.50
C ASP A 289 -5.45 -10.93 -27.19
N GLY A 290 -4.51 -11.38 -26.34
CA GLY A 290 -4.76 -12.06 -25.07
C GLY A 290 -4.66 -11.16 -23.85
N PHE A 291 -4.85 -9.85 -24.00
CA PHE A 291 -4.87 -8.89 -22.89
C PHE A 291 -6.08 -7.96 -22.96
N TRP A 292 -6.57 -7.54 -21.80
CA TRP A 292 -7.78 -6.74 -21.68
C TRP A 292 -7.71 -5.76 -20.52
N PHE A 293 -8.23 -4.56 -20.73
CA PHE A 293 -8.29 -3.50 -19.74
C PHE A 293 -9.10 -3.93 -18.51
N MET A 294 -8.55 -3.69 -17.33
CA MET A 294 -9.22 -3.86 -16.05
C MET A 294 -9.71 -2.53 -15.49
N GLU A 295 -8.76 -1.63 -15.23
CA GLU A 295 -8.97 -0.31 -14.66
C GLU A 295 -7.76 0.59 -14.94
N MET A 296 -7.90 1.87 -14.61
CA MET A 296 -6.82 2.84 -14.68
C MET A 296 -6.69 3.52 -13.32
N ASN A 297 -5.52 3.42 -12.70
CA ASN A 297 -5.23 4.17 -11.49
C ASN A 297 -4.80 5.58 -11.85
N THR A 298 -5.56 6.54 -11.34
CA THR A 298 -5.44 7.96 -11.69
C THR A 298 -4.41 8.68 -10.82
N ARG A 299 -3.29 7.99 -10.57
CA ARG A 299 -2.23 8.36 -9.63
C ARG A 299 -0.92 7.62 -9.92
N LEU A 300 0.14 7.97 -9.20
CA LEU A 300 1.34 7.15 -9.10
C LEU A 300 1.01 5.79 -8.43
N GLN A 301 1.59 4.70 -8.95
CA GLN A 301 1.50 3.38 -8.33
C GLN A 301 2.52 3.19 -7.21
N VAL A 302 2.26 2.24 -6.31
CA VAL A 302 3.17 1.92 -5.19
C VAL A 302 4.50 1.40 -5.74
N GLU A 303 4.39 0.50 -6.71
CA GLU A 303 5.42 -0.24 -7.45
C GLU A 303 6.08 0.56 -8.59
N HIS A 304 5.89 1.87 -8.64
CA HIS A 304 6.61 2.73 -9.58
C HIS A 304 8.15 2.58 -9.54
N PRO A 305 8.82 2.24 -8.41
CA PRO A 305 10.28 2.14 -8.36
C PRO A 305 10.88 1.09 -9.32
N VAL A 306 10.20 -0.01 -9.64
CA VAL A 306 10.74 -0.98 -10.62
C VAL A 306 10.79 -0.38 -12.02
N THR A 307 9.83 0.50 -12.37
CA THR A 307 9.87 1.26 -13.62
C THR A 307 11.01 2.29 -13.60
N GLU A 308 11.20 3.02 -12.49
CA GLU A 308 12.32 3.95 -12.36
C GLU A 308 13.67 3.24 -12.48
N ALA A 309 13.80 2.04 -11.90
CA ALA A 309 15.02 1.24 -11.93
C ALA A 309 15.43 0.83 -13.36
N ILE A 310 14.48 0.39 -14.19
CA ILE A 310 14.81 -0.02 -15.57
C ILE A 310 14.91 1.15 -16.56
N THR A 311 14.27 2.29 -16.28
CA THR A 311 14.25 3.44 -17.20
C THR A 311 15.23 4.55 -16.83
N GLY A 312 15.65 4.61 -15.56
CA GLY A 312 16.41 5.73 -14.99
C GLY A 312 15.63 7.04 -14.86
N VAL A 313 14.31 7.00 -15.04
CA VAL A 313 13.43 8.18 -14.95
C VAL A 313 12.93 8.32 -13.52
N ASP A 314 13.08 9.49 -12.91
CA ASP A 314 12.38 9.84 -11.65
C ASP A 314 10.96 10.31 -11.98
N LEU A 315 9.98 9.45 -11.70
CA LEU A 315 8.57 9.67 -12.04
C LEU A 315 7.95 10.78 -11.19
N VAL A 316 8.38 10.94 -9.93
CA VAL A 316 7.92 12.03 -9.07
C VAL A 316 8.47 13.37 -9.56
N GLU A 317 9.70 13.40 -10.08
CA GLU A 317 10.26 14.60 -10.71
C GLU A 317 9.43 14.99 -11.93
N TRP A 318 9.09 14.02 -12.80
CA TRP A 318 8.23 14.29 -13.94
C TRP A 318 6.84 14.79 -13.51
N GLN A 319 6.30 14.30 -12.40
CA GLN A 319 5.01 14.77 -11.88
C GLN A 319 5.10 16.26 -11.51
N PHE A 320 6.18 16.70 -10.87
CA PHE A 320 6.39 18.12 -10.55
C PHE A 320 6.59 18.97 -11.80
N ARG A 321 7.37 18.50 -12.78
CA ARG A 321 7.60 19.23 -14.04
C ARG A 321 6.29 19.44 -14.82
N VAL A 322 5.51 18.38 -14.99
CA VAL A 322 4.21 18.46 -15.68
C VAL A 322 3.22 19.32 -14.89
N ALA A 323 3.18 19.21 -13.56
CA ALA A 323 2.34 20.07 -12.72
C ALA A 323 2.76 21.56 -12.80
N ALA A 324 4.04 21.85 -13.02
CA ALA A 324 4.54 23.20 -13.30
C ALA A 324 4.24 23.69 -14.73
N GLY A 325 3.58 22.88 -15.55
CA GLY A 325 3.22 23.18 -16.94
C GLY A 325 4.33 22.92 -17.96
N GLU A 326 5.42 22.23 -17.57
CA GLU A 326 6.48 21.84 -18.51
C GLU A 326 5.99 20.69 -19.42
N PRO A 327 6.47 20.62 -20.68
CA PRO A 327 6.25 19.44 -21.51
C PRO A 327 7.03 18.22 -20.99
N LEU A 328 6.67 17.02 -21.45
CA LEU A 328 7.42 15.80 -21.15
C LEU A 328 8.90 15.96 -21.55
N PRO A 329 9.87 15.56 -20.70
CA PRO A 329 11.29 15.76 -20.99
C PRO A 329 11.83 14.98 -22.20
N CYS A 330 11.16 13.89 -22.61
CA CYS A 330 11.56 13.08 -23.76
C CYS A 330 10.37 12.38 -24.42
N GLY A 331 10.56 11.91 -25.65
CA GLY A 331 9.57 11.16 -26.42
C GLY A 331 9.61 9.66 -26.16
N GLN A 332 8.73 8.91 -26.83
CA GLN A 332 8.64 7.45 -26.68
C GLN A 332 9.92 6.73 -27.14
N ASP A 333 10.56 7.23 -28.19
CA ASP A 333 11.75 6.62 -28.81
C ASP A 333 13.04 6.85 -27.98
N ASP A 334 13.01 7.81 -27.04
CA ASP A 334 14.13 8.11 -26.13
C ASP A 334 14.15 7.17 -24.90
N LEU A 335 13.06 6.43 -24.68
CA LEU A 335 12.91 5.52 -23.55
C LEU A 335 13.48 4.15 -23.88
N ALA A 336 14.25 3.58 -22.95
CA ALA A 336 14.82 2.25 -23.10
C ALA A 336 14.74 1.45 -21.80
N ILE A 337 14.62 0.13 -21.93
CA ILE A 337 14.68 -0.82 -20.81
C ILE A 337 16.15 -1.17 -20.57
N ARG A 338 16.63 -1.01 -19.33
CA ARG A 338 17.97 -1.41 -18.90
C ARG A 338 17.87 -2.41 -17.75
N GLY A 339 18.19 -3.66 -18.04
CA GLY A 339 18.14 -4.74 -17.06
C GLY A 339 16.72 -5.10 -16.62
N HIS A 340 16.60 -5.56 -15.38
CA HIS A 340 15.38 -6.04 -14.76
C HIS A 340 15.33 -5.60 -13.30
N ALA A 341 14.15 -5.24 -12.82
CA ALA A 341 13.92 -4.85 -11.43
C ALA A 341 12.76 -5.65 -10.82
N VAL A 342 12.90 -5.98 -9.54
CA VAL A 342 11.87 -6.66 -8.74
C VAL A 342 11.72 -5.93 -7.42
N GLU A 343 10.49 -5.65 -7.02
CA GLU A 343 10.11 -5.02 -5.76
C GLU A 343 9.39 -6.03 -4.87
N ALA A 344 9.65 -5.95 -3.57
CA ALA A 344 8.92 -6.66 -2.52
C ALA A 344 8.34 -5.68 -1.50
N ARG A 345 7.05 -5.85 -1.18
CA ARG A 345 6.39 -5.06 -0.14
C ARG A 345 6.55 -5.68 1.23
N LEU A 346 7.44 -5.09 2.03
CA LEU A 346 7.69 -5.51 3.41
C LEU A 346 6.60 -4.94 4.33
N TYR A 347 5.77 -5.83 4.88
CA TYR A 347 4.68 -5.51 5.80
C TYR A 347 4.92 -6.03 7.21
N ALA A 348 4.39 -5.31 8.19
CA ALA A 348 4.20 -5.79 9.54
C ALA A 348 2.94 -6.67 9.62
N GLU A 349 3.06 -7.92 9.21
CA GLU A 349 2.00 -8.94 9.20
C GLU A 349 2.57 -10.31 9.55
N ASP A 350 1.70 -11.26 9.93
CA ASP A 350 2.11 -12.65 10.22
C ASP A 350 1.59 -13.62 9.13
N PRO A 351 2.41 -13.99 8.13
CA PRO A 351 2.03 -14.94 7.09
C PRO A 351 1.53 -16.29 7.62
N ALA A 352 2.04 -16.77 8.76
CA ALA A 352 1.61 -18.04 9.35
C ALA A 352 0.25 -17.93 10.07
N ALA A 353 -0.19 -16.71 10.38
CA ALA A 353 -1.49 -16.43 10.99
C ALA A 353 -2.39 -15.68 9.99
N ASP A 354 -2.50 -16.22 8.77
CA ASP A 354 -3.37 -15.68 7.70
C ASP A 354 -3.09 -14.20 7.36
N PHE A 355 -1.83 -13.79 7.50
CA PHE A 355 -1.35 -12.43 7.28
C PHE A 355 -2.07 -11.37 8.11
N LEU A 356 -2.45 -11.72 9.33
CA LEU A 356 -3.01 -10.73 10.27
C LEU A 356 -2.00 -9.58 10.49
N PRO A 357 -2.43 -8.31 10.43
CA PRO A 357 -1.58 -7.18 10.72
C PRO A 357 -0.95 -7.28 12.12
N SER A 358 0.35 -7.05 12.19
CA SER A 358 1.12 -7.06 13.44
C SER A 358 1.50 -5.64 13.82
N THR A 359 0.83 -5.11 14.84
CA THR A 359 1.10 -3.76 15.34
C THR A 359 2.08 -3.79 16.50
N GLY A 360 2.85 -2.72 16.67
CA GLY A 360 3.83 -2.66 17.74
C GLY A 360 5.00 -1.75 17.42
N ARG A 361 5.87 -1.57 18.43
CA ARG A 361 7.08 -0.77 18.27
C ARG A 361 8.15 -1.58 17.56
N LEU A 362 8.73 -1.02 16.51
CA LEU A 362 9.94 -1.53 15.86
C LEU A 362 11.10 -1.40 16.85
N ARG A 363 11.46 -2.49 17.53
CA ARG A 363 12.55 -2.53 18.52
C ARG A 363 13.92 -2.46 17.86
N ALA A 364 14.04 -3.11 16.71
CA ALA A 364 15.17 -2.98 15.80
C ALA A 364 14.63 -3.01 14.38
N LEU A 365 15.29 -2.25 13.52
CA LEU A 365 15.04 -2.23 12.10
C LEU A 365 16.39 -2.03 11.42
N ASP A 366 16.81 -3.01 10.63
CA ASP A 366 17.96 -2.90 9.75
C ASP A 366 17.52 -3.23 8.33
N LEU A 367 17.65 -2.26 7.43
CA LEU A 367 17.18 -2.36 6.06
C LEU A 367 18.41 -2.51 5.15
N PRO A 368 18.34 -3.37 4.13
CA PRO A 368 19.49 -3.74 3.33
C PRO A 368 19.99 -2.54 2.51
N THR A 369 21.30 -2.47 2.36
CA THR A 369 21.98 -1.57 1.42
C THR A 369 22.90 -2.39 0.51
N GLY A 370 23.31 -1.82 -0.62
CA GLY A 370 24.22 -2.45 -1.56
C GLY A 370 23.98 -2.03 -3.01
N ASP A 371 24.88 -2.45 -3.88
CA ASP A 371 24.74 -2.22 -5.32
C ASP A 371 23.47 -2.90 -5.86
N GLY A 372 22.74 -2.17 -6.72
CA GLY A 372 21.46 -2.62 -7.25
C GLY A 372 20.33 -2.75 -6.22
N ILE A 373 20.51 -2.34 -4.96
CA ILE A 373 19.46 -2.36 -3.93
C ILE A 373 18.98 -0.95 -3.63
N ARG A 374 17.67 -0.74 -3.74
CA ARG A 374 16.96 0.47 -3.29
C ARG A 374 15.94 0.08 -2.24
N VAL A 375 15.84 0.88 -1.18
CA VAL A 375 14.80 0.71 -0.16
C VAL A 375 14.05 2.03 0.02
N ASP A 376 12.74 2.00 -0.22
CA ASP A 376 11.85 3.11 0.07
C ASP A 376 11.08 2.80 1.37
N THR A 377 11.35 3.54 2.44
CA THR A 377 10.72 3.35 3.76
C THR A 377 10.16 4.65 4.34
N GLY A 378 9.16 4.51 5.20
CA GLY A 378 8.54 5.58 5.97
C GLY A 378 8.67 5.43 7.49
N VAL A 379 9.50 4.49 7.95
CA VAL A 379 9.69 4.18 9.37
C VAL A 379 11.16 4.03 9.71
N ARG A 380 11.50 4.15 10.99
CA ARG A 380 12.84 3.91 11.55
C ARG A 380 12.77 3.03 12.79
N ALA A 381 13.91 2.50 13.22
CA ALA A 381 14.01 1.83 14.51
C ALA A 381 13.46 2.75 15.62
N GLY A 382 12.61 2.18 16.48
CA GLY A 382 11.91 2.90 17.53
C GLY A 382 10.50 3.38 17.15
N ASP A 383 10.13 3.47 15.88
CA ASP A 383 8.79 3.92 15.47
C ASP A 383 7.70 2.89 15.83
N LEU A 384 6.45 3.36 15.89
CA LEU A 384 5.27 2.55 16.18
C LEU A 384 4.52 2.22 14.88
N VAL A 385 4.36 0.93 14.58
CA VAL A 385 3.38 0.46 13.58
C VAL A 385 2.00 0.50 14.25
N SER A 386 1.18 1.46 13.85
CA SER A 386 -0.15 1.70 14.42
C SER A 386 -1.23 0.82 13.76
N PRO A 387 -2.36 0.56 14.44
CA PRO A 387 -3.50 -0.15 13.84
C PRO A 387 -4.34 0.70 12.87
N PHE A 388 -4.06 2.01 12.76
CA PHE A 388 -4.93 2.95 12.02
C PHE A 388 -4.66 3.00 10.52
N TYR A 389 -3.50 2.52 10.09
CA TYR A 389 -3.00 2.69 8.73
C TYR A 389 -2.49 1.37 8.17
N ASP A 390 -2.21 1.40 6.87
CA ASP A 390 -1.51 0.32 6.18
C ASP A 390 -0.19 -0.03 6.90
N PRO A 391 0.09 -1.33 7.17
CA PRO A 391 1.24 -1.76 7.97
C PRO A 391 2.53 -1.91 7.15
N MET A 392 2.64 -1.31 5.97
CA MET A 392 3.87 -1.36 5.17
C MET A 392 5.03 -0.67 5.89
N ILE A 393 6.12 -1.42 6.07
CA ILE A 393 7.38 -0.96 6.66
C ILE A 393 8.25 -0.33 5.57
N ALA A 394 8.42 -1.05 4.46
CA ALA A 394 9.28 -0.62 3.36
C ALA A 394 8.91 -1.31 2.05
N LYS A 395 9.44 -0.78 0.95
CA LYS A 395 9.54 -1.45 -0.33
C LYS A 395 11.01 -1.75 -0.57
N VAL A 396 11.34 -3.02 -0.81
CA VAL A 396 12.71 -3.46 -1.10
C VAL A 396 12.79 -3.76 -2.59
N ILE A 397 13.62 -3.02 -3.30
CA ILE A 397 13.75 -3.09 -4.75
C ILE A 397 15.15 -3.55 -5.09
N ALA A 398 15.23 -4.58 -5.94
CA ALA A 398 16.48 -5.08 -6.49
C ALA A 398 16.49 -4.91 -7.99
N HIS A 399 17.57 -4.37 -8.53
CA HIS A 399 17.84 -4.24 -9.95
C HIS A 399 19.05 -5.10 -10.33
N GLY A 400 19.05 -5.67 -11.53
CA GLY A 400 20.16 -6.41 -12.11
C GLY A 400 20.12 -6.34 -13.64
N GLU A 401 21.21 -6.75 -14.29
CA GLU A 401 21.29 -6.88 -15.75
C GLU A 401 20.35 -7.96 -16.28
N THR A 402 20.07 -8.98 -15.46
CA THR A 402 19.13 -10.06 -15.77
C THR A 402 18.10 -10.23 -14.66
N ARG A 403 16.95 -10.80 -15.00
CA ARG A 403 15.91 -11.16 -14.03
C ARG A 403 16.44 -12.07 -12.91
N GLY A 404 17.25 -13.07 -13.25
CA GLY A 404 17.85 -13.97 -12.26
C GLY A 404 18.71 -13.23 -11.24
N GLN A 405 19.58 -12.31 -11.73
CA GLN A 405 20.41 -11.48 -10.87
C GLN A 405 19.57 -10.56 -9.96
N ALA A 406 18.50 -9.95 -10.48
CA ALA A 406 17.60 -9.11 -9.68
C ALA A 406 16.92 -9.93 -8.56
N LEU A 407 16.45 -11.15 -8.87
CA LEU A 407 15.84 -12.06 -7.88
C LEU A 407 16.85 -12.53 -6.83
N ASP A 408 18.09 -12.86 -7.22
CA ASP A 408 19.14 -13.25 -6.28
C ASP A 408 19.51 -12.10 -5.34
N ARG A 409 19.65 -10.88 -5.89
CA ARG A 409 19.88 -9.67 -5.11
C ARG A 409 18.73 -9.39 -4.15
N LEU A 410 17.48 -9.55 -4.58
CA LEU A 410 16.30 -9.37 -3.74
C LEU A 410 16.28 -10.38 -2.59
N ALA A 411 16.47 -11.68 -2.88
CA ALA A 411 16.50 -12.73 -1.87
C ALA A 411 17.58 -12.48 -0.81
N GLN A 412 18.80 -12.11 -1.24
CA GLN A 412 19.90 -11.77 -0.34
C GLN A 412 19.64 -10.49 0.47
N ALA A 413 18.98 -9.49 -0.11
CA ALA A 413 18.61 -8.27 0.60
C ALA A 413 17.57 -8.56 1.69
N LEU A 414 16.56 -9.38 1.37
CA LEU A 414 15.54 -9.82 2.32
C LEU A 414 16.14 -10.68 3.45
N GLU A 415 17.09 -11.56 3.15
CA GLU A 415 17.82 -12.35 4.16
C GLU A 415 18.56 -11.49 5.19
N ARG A 416 19.13 -10.36 4.74
CA ARG A 416 19.83 -9.40 5.62
C ARG A 416 18.88 -8.42 6.32
N THR A 417 17.59 -8.42 5.98
CA THR A 417 16.62 -7.47 6.55
C THR A 417 16.24 -7.92 7.96
N LEU A 418 16.45 -7.04 8.94
CA LEU A 418 16.04 -7.27 10.32
C LEU A 418 14.81 -6.42 10.66
N VAL A 419 13.73 -7.08 11.06
CA VAL A 419 12.57 -6.44 11.70
C VAL A 419 12.32 -7.13 13.03
N ALA A 420 12.49 -6.38 14.13
CA ALA A 420 12.21 -6.88 15.48
C ALA A 420 11.12 -6.03 16.14
N GLY A 421 10.18 -6.68 16.84
CA GLY A 421 9.03 -6.03 17.47
C GLY A 421 7.73 -6.65 16.95
N PRO A 422 7.04 -6.04 15.99
CA PRO A 422 5.95 -6.71 15.27
C PRO A 422 6.49 -7.87 14.43
N ARG A 423 5.60 -8.82 14.11
CA ARG A 423 5.87 -9.82 13.08
C ARG A 423 5.88 -9.16 11.70
N ALA A 424 6.67 -9.72 10.79
CA ALA A 424 6.82 -9.20 9.45
C ALA A 424 6.92 -10.33 8.42
N ASN A 425 6.55 -10.03 7.18
CA ASN A 425 6.52 -10.99 6.09
C ASN A 425 7.89 -11.24 5.40
N VAL A 426 9.01 -10.80 5.99
CA VAL A 426 10.36 -10.86 5.37
C VAL A 426 10.70 -12.28 4.86
N ALA A 427 10.52 -13.30 5.70
CA ALA A 427 10.87 -14.69 5.36
C ALA A 427 9.99 -15.23 4.21
N PHE A 428 8.71 -14.87 4.22
CA PHE A 428 7.76 -15.22 3.16
C PHE A 428 8.15 -14.56 1.82
N LEU A 429 8.56 -13.29 1.83
CA LEU A 429 9.04 -12.59 0.63
C LEU A 429 10.32 -13.23 0.07
N LYS A 430 11.25 -13.62 0.95
CA LYS A 430 12.47 -14.34 0.53
C LYS A 430 12.12 -15.66 -0.13
N ALA A 431 11.25 -16.46 0.50
CA ALA A 431 10.78 -17.73 -0.05
C ALA A 431 10.10 -17.56 -1.42
N LEU A 432 9.31 -16.49 -1.60
CA LEU A 432 8.73 -16.14 -2.89
C LEU A 432 9.80 -15.84 -3.95
N ALA A 433 10.80 -15.01 -3.63
CA ALA A 433 11.88 -14.67 -4.55
C ALA A 433 12.75 -15.89 -4.96
N GLU A 434 12.82 -16.90 -4.10
CA GLU A 434 13.56 -18.15 -4.32
C GLU A 434 12.71 -19.26 -4.98
N ALA A 435 11.38 -19.11 -5.04
CA ALA A 435 10.48 -20.15 -5.53
C ALA A 435 10.78 -20.53 -7.00
N GLU A 436 11.03 -21.81 -7.24
CA GLU A 436 11.49 -22.32 -8.54
C GLU A 436 10.55 -21.95 -9.70
N GLU A 437 9.24 -22.12 -9.52
CA GLU A 437 8.24 -21.79 -10.54
C GLU A 437 8.18 -20.29 -10.83
N PHE A 438 8.30 -19.44 -9.81
CA PHE A 438 8.39 -17.99 -10.00
C PHE A 438 9.67 -17.60 -10.74
N ARG A 439 10.82 -18.16 -10.36
CA ARG A 439 12.11 -17.93 -11.04
C ARG A 439 12.10 -18.40 -12.49
N ALA A 440 11.36 -19.47 -12.79
CA ALA A 440 11.17 -19.98 -14.14
C ALA A 440 10.11 -19.22 -14.97
N GLY A 441 9.43 -18.21 -14.39
CA GLY A 441 8.41 -17.44 -15.08
C GLY A 441 7.05 -18.14 -15.21
N ARG A 442 6.80 -19.19 -14.41
CA ARG A 442 5.56 -19.97 -14.40
C ARG A 442 4.69 -19.54 -13.22
N PHE A 443 3.95 -18.45 -13.37
CA PHE A 443 3.08 -17.93 -12.32
C PHE A 443 1.89 -17.16 -12.90
N ASP A 444 0.86 -17.01 -12.08
CA ASP A 444 -0.37 -16.25 -12.33
C ASP A 444 -0.87 -15.67 -11.00
N THR A 445 -2.00 -14.95 -11.03
CA THR A 445 -2.57 -14.31 -9.82
C THR A 445 -2.97 -15.25 -8.69
N GLY A 446 -3.11 -16.55 -8.95
CA GLY A 446 -3.36 -17.57 -7.93
C GLY A 446 -2.10 -18.27 -7.41
N PHE A 447 -0.89 -17.85 -7.82
CA PHE A 447 0.35 -18.52 -7.43
C PHE A 447 0.56 -18.58 -5.91
N ILE A 448 0.43 -17.44 -5.22
CA ILE A 448 0.67 -17.39 -3.77
C ILE A 448 -0.28 -18.34 -3.03
N ASP A 449 -1.58 -18.31 -3.36
CA ASP A 449 -2.59 -19.15 -2.72
C ASP A 449 -2.31 -20.65 -2.94
N ARG A 450 -1.84 -21.06 -4.13
CA ARG A 450 -1.48 -22.45 -4.41
C ARG A 450 -0.24 -22.93 -3.65
N HIS A 451 0.69 -22.04 -3.35
CA HIS A 451 1.99 -22.37 -2.75
C HIS A 451 2.12 -21.94 -1.29
N LEU A 452 1.04 -21.47 -0.66
CA LEU A 452 1.08 -20.79 0.64
C LEU A 452 1.75 -21.63 1.75
N ASP A 453 1.42 -22.93 1.83
CA ASP A 453 2.00 -23.85 2.81
C ASP A 453 3.52 -23.99 2.65
N ALA A 454 4.02 -23.99 1.41
CA ALA A 454 5.45 -24.05 1.12
C ALA A 454 6.15 -22.72 1.40
N LEU A 455 5.49 -21.59 1.10
CA LEU A 455 6.04 -20.24 1.22
C LEU A 455 6.09 -19.71 2.65
N THR A 456 5.17 -20.15 3.50
CA THR A 456 5.14 -19.77 4.92
C THR A 456 5.98 -20.70 5.79
N GLY A 457 6.36 -21.86 5.25
CA GLY A 457 7.04 -22.92 5.96
C GLY A 457 6.13 -23.51 7.04
N ARG A 458 6.04 -24.85 7.13
CA ARG A 458 5.66 -25.45 8.42
C ARG A 458 6.60 -24.89 9.45
N ALA A 459 6.08 -24.31 10.53
CA ALA A 459 6.85 -23.79 11.65
C ALA A 459 7.92 -24.82 12.05
N ALA A 460 9.14 -24.68 11.51
CA ALA A 460 10.30 -25.28 12.11
C ALA A 460 10.28 -24.70 13.52
N GLY A 461 10.19 -25.56 14.53
CA GLY A 461 10.22 -25.10 15.91
C GLY A 461 11.38 -24.12 16.09
N ILE A 462 11.23 -23.16 17.00
CA ILE A 462 12.23 -22.10 17.20
C ILE A 462 13.62 -22.72 17.26
N ASP A 463 14.52 -22.24 16.39
CA ASP A 463 15.87 -22.77 16.26
C ASP A 463 16.57 -22.72 17.64
N PRO A 464 16.97 -23.88 18.20
CA PRO A 464 17.71 -23.91 19.45
C PRO A 464 18.98 -23.06 19.42
N GLU A 465 19.62 -22.89 18.26
CA GLU A 465 20.79 -22.02 18.11
C GLU A 465 20.42 -20.55 18.29
N ALA A 466 19.31 -20.09 17.69
CA ALA A 466 18.81 -18.73 17.90
C ALA A 466 18.53 -18.44 19.39
N ILE A 467 17.99 -19.43 20.13
CA ILE A 467 17.81 -19.34 21.59
C ILE A 467 19.17 -19.20 22.28
N ARG A 468 20.16 -20.04 21.94
CA ARG A 468 21.50 -20.00 22.53
C ARG A 468 22.17 -18.64 22.31
N GLN A 469 22.16 -18.13 21.08
CA GLN A 469 22.72 -16.82 20.72
C GLN A 469 22.01 -15.67 21.46
N GLY A 470 20.67 -15.71 21.54
CA GLY A 470 19.90 -14.72 22.28
C GLY A 470 20.27 -14.70 23.77
N VAL A 471 20.44 -15.86 24.40
CA VAL A 471 20.86 -15.97 25.80
C VAL A 471 22.30 -15.49 26.00
N ALA A 472 23.22 -15.85 25.10
CA ALA A 472 24.60 -15.35 25.13
C ALA A 472 24.64 -13.82 25.09
N ALA A 473 23.86 -13.19 24.21
CA ALA A 473 23.76 -11.75 24.11
C ALA A 473 23.18 -11.09 25.38
N LEU A 474 22.17 -11.70 26.01
CA LEU A 474 21.61 -11.23 27.28
C LEU A 474 22.65 -11.27 28.41
N ILE A 475 23.45 -12.35 28.48
CA ILE A 475 24.52 -12.50 29.47
C ILE A 475 25.63 -11.48 29.23
N ALA A 476 26.10 -11.34 27.98
CA ALA A 476 27.12 -10.35 27.63
C ALA A 476 26.67 -8.92 27.99
N ARG A 477 25.40 -8.59 27.76
CA ARG A 477 24.81 -7.30 28.16
C ARG A 477 24.76 -7.12 29.68
N ALA A 478 24.47 -8.17 30.44
CA ALA A 478 24.47 -8.13 31.90
C ALA A 478 25.90 -7.99 32.48
N GLN A 479 26.90 -8.55 31.80
CA GLN A 479 28.31 -8.48 32.17
C GLN A 479 28.98 -7.16 31.73
N GLY A 480 28.50 -6.52 30.66
CA GLY A 480 29.05 -5.27 30.11
C GLY A 480 28.76 -3.99 30.90
N VAL A 481 28.47 -4.09 32.20
CA VAL A 481 28.29 -2.92 33.07
C VAL A 481 29.69 -2.32 33.38
N PRO A 482 29.96 -1.03 33.07
CA PRO A 482 31.29 -0.46 33.24
C PRO A 482 31.74 -0.42 34.71
N GLY A 483 32.90 -1.02 35.00
CA GLY A 483 33.57 -0.99 36.30
C GLY A 483 34.28 -2.32 36.59
N ALA A 484 35.47 -2.29 37.20
CA ALA A 484 36.04 -3.51 37.77
C ALA A 484 35.13 -3.95 38.93
N PRO A 485 34.70 -5.22 39.00
CA PRO A 485 33.87 -5.70 40.11
C PRO A 485 34.62 -5.43 41.41
N THR A 486 33.97 -4.70 42.31
CA THR A 486 34.52 -4.34 43.63
C THR A 486 34.31 -5.45 44.65
N SER A 487 33.45 -6.41 44.32
CA SER A 487 33.11 -7.57 45.13
C SER A 487 33.03 -8.83 44.26
N PRO A 488 33.48 -10.00 44.74
CA PRO A 488 33.30 -11.27 44.03
C PRO A 488 31.80 -11.60 43.80
N TRP A 489 30.89 -11.01 44.58
CA TRP A 489 29.43 -11.16 44.42
C TRP A 489 28.86 -10.38 43.24
N GLU A 490 29.64 -9.51 42.60
CA GLU A 490 29.27 -8.76 41.39
C GLU A 490 29.68 -9.49 40.11
N VAL A 491 30.46 -10.56 40.23
CA VAL A 491 30.92 -11.35 39.09
C VAL A 491 29.80 -12.29 38.65
N ALA A 492 29.31 -12.10 37.43
CA ALA A 492 28.29 -12.96 36.83
C ALA A 492 28.92 -14.22 36.17
N ASP A 493 29.70 -14.98 36.94
CA ASP A 493 30.40 -16.21 36.52
C ASP A 493 29.67 -17.51 36.94
N GLY A 494 28.51 -17.36 37.57
CA GLY A 494 27.67 -18.48 38.00
C GLY A 494 28.25 -19.30 39.16
N PHE A 495 29.09 -18.71 40.02
CA PHE A 495 29.72 -19.39 41.16
C PHE A 495 28.77 -20.31 41.95
N GLN A 496 29.22 -21.55 42.18
CA GLN A 496 28.54 -22.59 42.96
C GLN A 496 29.58 -23.41 43.73
N LEU A 497 29.21 -23.91 44.92
CA LEU A 497 30.03 -24.84 45.68
C LEU A 497 29.83 -26.27 45.13
N GLY A 498 30.83 -26.82 44.44
CA GLY A 498 30.78 -28.19 43.90
C GLY A 498 31.60 -28.38 42.62
N ALA A 499 31.55 -29.61 42.10
CA ALA A 499 32.18 -30.00 40.84
C ALA A 499 31.18 -29.73 39.68
N GLY A 500 31.60 -28.92 38.71
CA GLY A 500 30.75 -28.42 37.61
C GLY A 500 29.76 -27.33 38.04
N ARG A 501 29.65 -26.24 37.28
CA ARG A 501 28.68 -25.16 37.56
C ARG A 501 27.52 -25.27 36.58
N ARG A 502 26.28 -25.35 37.06
CA ARG A 502 25.07 -25.35 36.20
C ARG A 502 23.97 -24.45 36.77
N GLN A 503 23.41 -23.58 35.94
CA GLN A 503 22.27 -22.74 36.29
C GLN A 503 21.17 -22.85 35.24
N ALA A 504 19.91 -23.00 35.69
CA ALA A 504 18.75 -23.01 34.81
C ALA A 504 18.01 -21.67 34.90
N TRP A 505 17.85 -20.98 33.77
CA TRP A 505 17.18 -19.70 33.67
C TRP A 505 15.91 -19.84 32.83
N PRO A 506 14.77 -19.27 33.26
CA PRO A 506 13.62 -19.10 32.39
C PRO A 506 13.87 -17.91 31.45
N VAL A 507 13.79 -18.15 30.15
CA VAL A 507 13.87 -17.11 29.12
C VAL A 507 12.57 -17.07 28.34
N LEU A 508 12.12 -15.88 27.95
CA LEU A 508 10.95 -15.73 27.09
C LEU A 508 11.39 -15.76 25.63
N VAL A 509 10.88 -16.73 24.88
CA VAL A 509 11.13 -16.88 23.44
C VAL A 509 9.77 -16.82 22.75
N GLU A 510 9.55 -15.80 21.93
CA GLU A 510 8.23 -15.55 21.29
C GLU A 510 7.07 -15.50 22.30
N GLY A 511 7.32 -14.98 23.51
CA GLY A 511 6.33 -14.90 24.59
C GLY A 511 6.13 -16.18 25.40
N GLU A 512 6.77 -17.29 25.02
CA GLU A 512 6.74 -18.55 25.77
C GLU A 512 7.96 -18.69 26.68
N ALA A 513 7.74 -19.14 27.92
CA ALA A 513 8.84 -19.43 28.84
C ALA A 513 9.54 -20.74 28.43
N ARG A 514 10.84 -20.67 28.20
CA ARG A 514 11.73 -21.81 27.95
C ARG A 514 12.80 -21.88 29.02
N ALA A 515 13.10 -23.08 29.49
CA ALA A 515 14.22 -23.28 30.40
C ALA A 515 15.51 -23.38 29.59
N VAL A 516 16.50 -22.56 29.91
CA VAL A 516 17.84 -22.64 29.33
C VAL A 516 18.83 -22.97 30.45
N THR A 517 19.70 -23.94 30.21
CA THR A 517 20.74 -24.33 31.16
C THR A 517 22.07 -23.75 30.72
N LEU A 518 22.69 -22.98 31.60
CA LEU A 518 24.06 -22.50 31.48
C LEU A 518 24.97 -23.49 32.22
N ALA A 519 26.01 -23.98 31.56
CA ALA A 519 26.97 -24.90 32.15
C ALA A 519 28.39 -24.38 31.96
N TRP A 520 29.18 -24.36 33.03
CA TRP A 520 30.61 -24.06 32.95
C TRP A 520 31.41 -25.32 33.25
N PRO A 521 32.24 -25.79 32.30
CA PRO A 521 33.00 -27.02 32.45
C PRO A 521 34.07 -26.91 33.54
N GLU A 522 34.36 -28.05 34.17
CA GLU A 522 35.50 -28.19 35.07
C GLU A 522 36.81 -27.94 34.30
N GLY A 523 37.72 -27.15 34.88
CA GLY A 523 38.99 -26.80 34.25
C GLY A 523 39.04 -25.49 33.45
N GLY A 524 37.96 -24.69 33.42
CA GLY A 524 38.02 -23.29 32.95
C GLY A 524 37.76 -23.06 31.45
N GLY A 525 36.89 -23.87 30.83
CA GLY A 525 36.46 -23.66 29.43
C GLY A 525 35.33 -22.64 29.25
N ALA A 526 34.96 -22.40 27.98
CA ALA A 526 33.84 -21.54 27.61
C ALA A 526 32.51 -22.07 28.18
N MET A 527 31.62 -21.15 28.55
CA MET A 527 30.26 -21.47 29.02
C MET A 527 29.45 -22.11 27.88
N ALA A 528 28.84 -23.26 28.15
CA ALA A 528 27.88 -23.91 27.28
C ALA A 528 26.45 -23.46 27.60
N ILE A 529 25.64 -23.27 26.57
CA ILE A 529 24.22 -22.91 26.68
C ILE A 529 23.39 -24.05 26.08
N GLU A 530 22.55 -24.67 26.88
CA GLU A 530 21.63 -25.74 26.45
C GLU A 530 20.20 -25.21 26.46
N ALA A 531 19.56 -25.12 25.29
CA ALA A 531 18.16 -24.74 25.18
C ALA A 531 17.27 -25.97 25.47
N GLY A 532 16.50 -25.91 26.57
CA GLY A 532 15.53 -26.94 26.91
C GLY A 532 14.23 -26.82 26.11
N GLU A 533 13.38 -27.84 26.24
CA GLU A 533 12.03 -27.82 25.67
C GLU A 533 11.16 -26.72 26.31
N ALA A 534 10.09 -26.32 25.61
CA ALA A 534 9.12 -25.37 26.13
C ALA A 534 8.62 -25.85 27.50
N ALA A 535 8.78 -25.02 28.53
CA ALA A 535 8.33 -25.39 29.86
C ALA A 535 6.79 -25.39 29.85
N ARG A 536 6.16 -26.53 30.17
CA ARG A 536 4.73 -26.52 30.50
C ARG A 536 4.51 -25.46 31.56
N ALA A 537 3.64 -24.49 31.26
CA ALA A 537 3.34 -23.37 32.16
C ALA A 537 3.23 -23.90 33.60
N PRO A 538 3.99 -23.36 34.57
CA PRO A 538 3.88 -23.82 35.93
C PRO A 538 2.43 -23.62 36.35
N ARG A 539 1.73 -24.73 36.63
CA ARG A 539 0.37 -24.68 37.18
C ARG A 539 0.44 -23.71 38.36
N PRO A 540 -0.44 -22.69 38.44
CA PRO A 540 -0.44 -21.80 39.59
C PRO A 540 -0.54 -22.68 40.84
N ARG A 541 0.51 -22.66 41.67
CA ARG A 541 0.46 -23.36 42.96
C ARG A 541 -0.75 -22.81 43.69
N PRO A 542 -1.70 -23.65 44.14
CA PRO A 542 -2.80 -23.16 44.95
C PRO A 542 -2.18 -22.44 46.15
N ARG A 543 -2.52 -21.16 46.32
CA ARG A 543 -2.21 -20.43 47.54
C ARG A 543 -2.95 -21.11 48.68
N GLY A 544 -2.25 -21.96 49.42
CA GLY A 544 -2.79 -22.55 50.65
C GLY A 544 -2.25 -23.94 50.94
N ALA A 545 -1.12 -23.99 51.64
CA ALA A 545 -0.88 -24.81 52.84
C ALA A 545 0.63 -24.89 53.05
N ASP A 546 1.22 -23.77 53.49
CA ASP A 546 2.49 -23.83 54.20
C ASP A 546 2.21 -24.54 55.53
N ARG A 547 2.26 -25.87 55.53
CA ARG A 547 2.34 -26.65 56.77
C ARG A 547 3.79 -26.63 57.19
N THR A 548 4.17 -25.58 57.90
CA THR A 548 5.33 -25.59 58.79
C THR A 548 5.23 -26.82 59.70
N ARG A 549 6.04 -27.84 59.43
CA ARG A 549 6.31 -28.91 60.39
C ARG A 549 7.18 -28.32 61.49
N HIS A 550 6.54 -27.76 62.53
CA HIS A 550 7.22 -27.55 63.79
C HIS A 550 7.38 -28.90 64.50
N ALA A 551 8.63 -29.34 64.63
CA ALA A 551 9.03 -30.40 65.52
C ALA A 551 8.63 -30.05 66.95
N ARG A 552 7.81 -30.90 67.56
CA ARG A 552 7.48 -30.82 68.99
C ARG A 552 8.75 -31.11 69.81
N ARG A 553 9.20 -30.14 70.59
CA ARG A 553 9.88 -30.39 71.87
C ARG A 553 9.04 -29.74 72.98
N GLY A 554 8.83 -30.51 74.04
CA GLY A 554 7.78 -30.30 75.04
C GLY A 554 8.04 -29.20 76.07
N GLY A 555 7.02 -28.97 76.89
CA GLY A 555 7.05 -28.11 78.07
C GLY A 555 5.71 -27.40 78.28
N ARG A 556 5.06 -27.66 79.41
CA ARG A 556 3.73 -27.16 79.83
C ARG A 556 3.69 -25.64 80.07
N PRO A 557 2.49 -25.02 80.11
CA PRO A 557 2.30 -23.57 80.08
C PRO A 557 2.21 -22.94 81.48
N ALA A 558 2.54 -21.65 81.59
CA ALA A 558 2.10 -20.79 82.69
C ALA A 558 1.86 -19.35 82.21
N GLY A 559 0.80 -18.76 82.75
CA GLY A 559 0.11 -17.53 82.34
C GLY A 559 0.90 -16.22 82.32
N GLY A 560 0.23 -15.17 81.82
CA GLY A 560 0.63 -13.79 82.02
C GLY A 560 0.25 -12.90 80.84
N GLY A 561 -0.74 -12.02 81.04
CA GLY A 561 -1.23 -11.08 80.03
C GLY A 561 -0.28 -9.91 79.73
N GLY A 562 -0.58 -9.19 78.65
CA GLY A 562 0.10 -7.94 78.30
C GLY A 562 -0.26 -7.50 76.88
N ALA A 563 -1.04 -6.43 76.77
CA ALA A 563 -1.48 -5.81 75.53
C ALA A 563 -0.37 -4.98 74.86
N ALA A 564 -0.32 -4.96 73.52
CA ALA A 564 0.08 -3.77 72.75
C ALA A 564 -0.32 -3.88 71.27
N ARG A 565 -0.67 -2.72 70.71
CA ARG A 565 -1.38 -2.43 69.46
C ARG A 565 -0.58 -2.73 68.20
N SER A 566 -1.27 -3.14 67.12
CA SER A 566 -0.78 -2.99 65.74
C SER A 566 -1.85 -2.37 64.84
N LEU A 567 -1.44 -1.32 64.11
CA LEU A 567 -2.26 -0.56 63.17
C LEU A 567 -2.73 -1.46 62.01
N ARG A 568 -4.04 -1.47 61.74
CA ARG A 568 -4.61 -1.99 60.49
C ARG A 568 -4.75 -0.84 59.49
N CYS A 569 -4.04 -0.94 58.37
CA CYS A 569 -4.47 -0.29 57.13
C CYS A 569 -5.08 -1.38 56.23
N ARG A 570 -6.35 -1.17 55.83
CA ARG A 570 -7.12 -2.06 54.96
C ARG A 570 -6.95 -1.62 53.51
N SER A 571 -6.66 -2.55 52.61
CA SER A 571 -7.07 -2.45 51.21
C SER A 571 -7.51 -3.83 50.69
N ARG A 572 -8.78 -3.90 50.25
CA ARG A 572 -9.42 -5.05 49.58
C ARG A 572 -9.20 -4.94 48.07
N PRO A 573 -8.93 -6.03 47.35
CA PRO A 573 -8.99 -6.06 45.89
C PRO A 573 -10.41 -6.40 45.38
N HIS A 574 -10.88 -5.67 44.37
CA HIS A 574 -12.13 -5.92 43.65
C HIS A 574 -11.99 -7.08 42.65
N ARG A 575 -13.00 -7.96 42.62
CA ARG A 575 -13.19 -9.06 41.66
C ARG A 575 -13.87 -8.54 40.38
N TYR A 576 -13.39 -9.00 39.23
CA TYR A 576 -14.12 -8.99 37.96
C TYR A 576 -15.08 -10.19 37.91
N GLY A 577 -16.36 -9.91 37.64
CA GLY A 577 -17.39 -10.89 37.30
C GLY A 577 -17.71 -10.84 35.81
N ARG A 578 -17.74 -12.03 35.18
CA ARG A 578 -18.35 -12.27 33.87
C ARG A 578 -19.86 -12.28 34.01
N GLU A 579 -20.58 -11.74 33.03
CA GLU A 579 -21.98 -12.08 32.81
C GLU A 579 -22.33 -12.17 31.32
N ARG A 580 -23.34 -13.01 31.05
CA ARG A 580 -23.71 -13.60 29.77
C ARG A 580 -24.81 -12.81 29.06
N GLN A 581 -24.88 -13.10 27.75
CA GLN A 581 -25.95 -12.96 26.75
C GLN A 581 -27.40 -12.78 27.25
N GLY A 582 -28.13 -11.90 26.56
CA GLY A 582 -29.60 -11.76 26.58
C GLY A 582 -30.07 -10.81 25.48
N THR A 583 -31.13 -11.18 24.79
CA THR A 583 -31.70 -10.71 23.51
C THR A 583 -32.47 -9.38 23.60
N ASP A 584 -32.61 -8.65 22.48
CA ASP A 584 -33.90 -8.32 21.83
C ASP A 584 -33.92 -7.05 20.95
N ALA A 585 -34.88 -7.08 20.03
CA ALA A 585 -35.09 -6.29 18.82
C ALA A 585 -35.32 -4.77 18.98
N TRP A 586 -35.07 -4.03 17.89
CA TRP A 586 -35.23 -2.58 17.78
C TRP A 586 -36.37 -2.21 16.78
N PRO A 587 -37.34 -1.33 17.11
CA PRO A 587 -38.36 -0.85 16.17
C PRO A 587 -38.06 0.57 15.58
N PRO A 588 -38.70 0.97 14.46
CA PRO A 588 -38.13 1.98 13.55
C PRO A 588 -38.52 3.45 13.81
N ARG A 589 -37.60 4.33 13.36
CA ARG A 589 -37.70 5.71 12.82
C ARG A 589 -38.65 6.75 13.46
N ARG A 590 -38.10 7.94 13.77
CA ARG A 590 -38.81 9.24 13.71
C ARG A 590 -37.94 10.36 13.13
N HIS A 591 -38.54 11.15 12.24
CA HIS A 591 -38.04 12.38 11.59
C HIS A 591 -37.79 13.54 12.58
N PRO A 592 -36.88 14.48 12.29
CA PRO A 592 -36.84 15.76 12.99
C PRO A 592 -37.73 16.83 12.33
N ARG A 593 -38.44 17.57 13.19
CA ARG A 593 -39.28 18.73 12.87
C ARG A 593 -38.44 20.01 12.71
N ARG A 594 -38.95 20.94 11.90
CA ARG A 594 -38.49 22.34 11.72
C ARG A 594 -38.45 23.13 13.05
N PRO A 595 -37.61 24.17 13.18
CA PRO A 595 -37.80 25.21 14.18
C PRO A 595 -38.60 26.40 13.64
N GLY A 596 -39.49 26.92 14.48
CA GLY A 596 -40.28 28.14 14.26
C GLY A 596 -39.58 29.41 14.77
N ARG A 597 -40.03 30.55 14.25
CA ARG A 597 -39.64 31.93 14.57
C ARG A 597 -40.37 32.48 15.82
N ALA A 598 -39.73 33.42 16.49
CA ALA A 598 -40.30 34.66 17.08
C ALA A 598 -39.11 35.65 17.20
N GLY A 599 -39.09 36.84 16.59
CA GLY A 599 -39.89 38.06 16.88
C GLY A 599 -39.06 38.94 17.83
N ASP A 600 -38.86 40.25 17.72
CA ASP A 600 -39.39 41.33 16.88
C ASP A 600 -38.51 42.58 17.13
N ALA A 601 -38.65 43.59 16.26
CA ALA A 601 -38.57 45.05 16.53
C ALA A 601 -37.68 45.88 15.58
N ARG A 602 -38.40 46.61 14.72
CA ARG A 602 -38.08 47.76 13.84
C ARG A 602 -37.70 49.03 14.67
N PRO A 603 -37.36 50.23 14.11
CA PRO A 603 -37.64 50.72 12.75
C PRO A 603 -36.56 51.58 12.03
N ALA A 604 -36.79 51.75 10.72
CA ALA A 604 -36.19 52.77 9.84
C ALA A 604 -36.70 54.20 10.18
N PRO A 605 -36.12 55.28 9.59
CA PRO A 605 -36.76 55.80 8.36
C PRO A 605 -35.86 56.54 7.32
N ARG A 606 -36.28 56.39 6.04
CA ARG A 606 -36.52 57.40 4.97
C ARG A 606 -35.40 58.24 4.29
N HIS A 607 -35.37 58.05 2.95
CA HIS A 607 -35.40 59.01 1.81
C HIS A 607 -34.27 60.03 1.50
N ARG A 608 -33.73 59.96 0.26
CA ARG A 608 -33.76 60.93 -0.88
C ARG A 608 -32.81 60.43 -2.00
N ARG A 609 -33.25 60.19 -3.26
CA ARG A 609 -33.45 61.05 -4.45
C ARG A 609 -32.17 61.65 -5.08
N GLY A 610 -32.06 61.51 -6.42
CA GLY A 610 -31.10 62.10 -7.38
C GLY A 610 -30.54 61.01 -8.31
N ASP A 611 -31.08 60.77 -9.52
CA ASP A 611 -30.83 61.47 -10.82
C ASP A 611 -29.34 61.32 -11.24
N GLU A 612 -28.89 61.00 -12.46
CA GLU A 612 -29.44 60.89 -13.82
C GLU A 612 -28.36 60.20 -14.71
N ASP A 613 -28.74 59.71 -15.90
CA ASP A 613 -27.96 59.49 -17.14
C ASP A 613 -26.78 58.47 -17.19
N GLY A 614 -26.62 57.63 -18.22
CA GLY A 614 -27.35 57.49 -19.46
C GLY A 614 -26.82 56.33 -20.33
N ALA A 615 -27.74 55.83 -21.16
CA ALA A 615 -27.58 55.19 -22.48
C ALA A 615 -26.76 53.90 -22.69
N ARG A 616 -27.39 53.04 -23.52
CA ARG A 616 -27.12 51.62 -23.83
C ARG A 616 -26.59 51.46 -25.29
N PRO A 617 -26.35 50.24 -25.81
CA PRO A 617 -25.25 49.89 -26.72
C PRO A 617 -25.65 49.77 -28.21
N HIS A 618 -24.67 49.60 -29.13
CA HIS A 618 -24.94 49.08 -30.48
C HIS A 618 -23.76 48.25 -31.08
N ARG A 619 -24.07 47.02 -31.51
CA ARG A 619 -23.41 46.27 -32.61
C ARG A 619 -24.14 46.59 -33.96
N PRO A 620 -23.87 45.92 -35.10
CA PRO A 620 -22.73 46.05 -36.03
C PRO A 620 -23.22 46.38 -37.47
N ARG A 621 -22.32 46.67 -38.43
CA ARG A 621 -22.67 46.66 -39.88
C ARG A 621 -21.56 46.08 -40.78
N ARG A 622 -22.02 45.27 -41.74
CA ARG A 622 -21.33 44.67 -42.90
C ARG A 622 -21.38 45.59 -44.14
N ARG A 623 -20.49 45.30 -45.11
CA ARG A 623 -20.57 45.37 -46.60
C ARG A 623 -19.42 46.19 -47.22
N ARG A 624 -18.88 45.94 -48.42
CA ARG A 624 -18.74 44.82 -49.38
C ARG A 624 -17.93 45.38 -50.58
N GLY A 625 -17.12 44.55 -51.26
CA GLY A 625 -16.71 44.66 -52.68
C GLY A 625 -15.43 45.48 -52.98
N HIS A 626 -14.67 45.25 -54.06
CA HIS A 626 -14.60 44.20 -55.10
C HIS A 626 -13.39 44.51 -56.03
N GLY A 627 -12.73 43.47 -56.56
CA GLY A 627 -12.01 43.44 -57.87
C GLY A 627 -10.57 43.98 -57.92
N GLY A 628 -9.60 43.39 -58.63
CA GLY A 628 -9.57 42.22 -59.53
C GLY A 628 -8.29 42.23 -60.40
N GLY A 629 -7.86 41.04 -60.84
CA GLY A 629 -6.99 40.75 -62.00
C GLY A 629 -5.48 41.06 -61.91
N GLY A 630 -4.53 40.25 -62.40
CA GLY A 630 -4.59 38.96 -63.10
C GLY A 630 -3.24 38.63 -63.78
N GLY A 631 -2.99 37.32 -63.97
CA GLY A 631 -2.13 36.67 -64.97
C GLY A 631 -0.59 36.85 -64.87
N GLY A 632 0.26 35.87 -65.17
CA GLY A 632 0.09 34.47 -65.54
C GLY A 632 1.38 33.84 -66.11
N ARG A 633 1.37 32.49 -66.19
CA ARG A 633 2.15 31.59 -67.09
C ARG A 633 3.69 31.49 -66.84
N ARG A 634 4.41 30.38 -67.09
CA ARG A 634 4.17 28.97 -67.48
C ARG A 634 5.53 28.24 -67.42
N ALA A 635 5.47 26.91 -67.31
CA ALA A 635 6.43 25.88 -67.78
C ALA A 635 7.78 25.75 -67.05
N GLY A 636 8.34 24.58 -66.80
CA GLY A 636 7.92 23.21 -67.10
C GLY A 636 9.10 22.22 -66.99
N CYS A 637 8.75 20.96 -66.78
CA CYS A 637 9.47 19.74 -67.17
C CYS A 637 10.62 19.16 -66.30
N ARG A 638 10.25 17.99 -65.73
CA ARG A 638 10.87 16.64 -65.91
C ARG A 638 12.17 16.29 -65.16
N GLY A 639 12.10 15.20 -64.39
CA GLY A 639 12.97 14.04 -64.67
C GLY A 639 13.49 13.22 -63.48
N ARG A 640 12.84 12.06 -63.26
CA ARG A 640 13.40 10.73 -62.93
C ARG A 640 14.14 10.48 -61.58
N ALA A 641 13.61 9.51 -60.85
CA ALA A 641 14.31 8.58 -59.94
C ALA A 641 14.87 7.37 -60.73
N PRO A 642 15.37 6.27 -60.12
CA PRO A 642 16.03 6.03 -58.82
C PRO A 642 17.41 5.32 -59.00
N ASP A 643 18.17 5.03 -57.92
CA ASP A 643 18.96 3.78 -57.86
C ASP A 643 19.54 3.42 -56.47
N HIS A 644 19.87 2.13 -56.39
CA HIS A 644 20.08 1.16 -55.30
C HIS A 644 21.36 1.22 -54.42
N HIS A 645 21.20 0.84 -53.13
CA HIS A 645 21.98 -0.12 -52.28
C HIS A 645 23.53 0.04 -52.06
N PRO A 646 24.20 -0.79 -51.22
CA PRO A 646 24.24 -0.80 -49.74
C PRO A 646 25.71 -0.81 -49.20
N HIS A 647 25.94 -0.86 -47.88
CA HIS A 647 27.04 -1.64 -47.25
C HIS A 647 26.90 -1.63 -45.71
N GLY A 648 27.17 -2.79 -45.09
CA GLY A 648 27.08 -3.02 -43.65
C GLY A 648 28.41 -2.96 -42.91
N GLY A 649 28.30 -3.21 -41.60
CA GLY A 649 29.34 -3.46 -40.60
C GLY A 649 28.65 -3.90 -39.32
#